data_AF-Q53JI8-F1
#
_entry.id   AF-Q53JI8-F1
#
_cell.length_a   1.000
_cell.length_b   1.000
_cell.length_c   1.000
_cell.angle_alpha   90.00
_cell.angle_beta   90.00
_cell.angle_gamma   90.00
#
_symmetry.space_group_name_H-M   'P 1'
#
loop_
_entity.id
_entity.type
_entity.pdbx_description
1 polymer ?
#
loop_
_entity_poly.entity_id
_entity_poly.type
_entity_poly.pdbx_seq_one_letter_code
_entity_poly.pdbx_strand_id
1 'polypeptide(L)'
;MRTRRRFAACSATAGHEPSLGWARASPHQNPSLPHELPVHCATSSASESVAFAANAPLNADFADHGHERRVRPRRRGGGDLDGGGVLVLVDVDGGVVDEEDDLTGVPEHDIGVEVGDWVETQVNALLPVVDAVDVQVGLHQMDRQWMYADRRSKEFIDGVHYFLRVAEANRQRGFICCPCNKCKNQKEYSASRTIHFHLFESGFMPSYNCWTSHGEQGVEMEEDEVEDNNIPDFAQYVGFEGNQTGDEEIAADGNDVADDLDQMLQDAREDCESEKEAHKLDKMLEDHRTSLYPGCEQGHKKLDTTLELLQWKAKNGVSDKAFGDLLKLVKNILPGGNKLPETTYEAKKIVCPLGLEVHKIHACPNDCILYRGPKQPGNDIDVYLRPLVEDLKQLWKKEGVPVWDEDKQEEFNLRALLFVTINDWPALNNLSGQSNKGYKACTHCMDETESTYLKHCRKVVYMGHRRFLAANHPVRKKGKHFEHKADHRTKPKHRSGKTVFAMVKDLKVVFGKGPGSQHIESEDGHAAMWKKNSIFWELPYWELLDVCHAIDVMHLTKNLCVNLLGFLGVYGKSKDTLEARNDLKHMEQRGDLHPEPKEKGSHYLSPASYTLSKAEKESMFECLESIKVPSGYSTNIKRIISTKEKKFTNLKSHDCHVLMTQLLPVVIRGILPDNVRATITKLCAFMNAISQKVIDPDRLEALQNEVVQCLVSFELIFPPSFFNIMTHLLCHLVKEIRILGPMYLHNMFPFERYMGVLKKYVRNRARPEASIAKGYGTEEVIEFCVEFIEDLRPIGVPESRHEGRLRGKGTLGRKAIMTVDNNLFRKAHFTVLQHSSLVAPYIEEHLALVRARNIGKSDAWITRHHIDTFPAWLRQHLMGNESINQQLAFLARGPSGSITTFQGYEINGYTFYTRAQDMKSTNQNSAVRVDAMGHDGTTATYYGAIEDIWELDYGPLKVPLFRCQWVRLTGGGVMIDDSGMTTVDLNKVGYSDEPFVLANDVTQVFFMKDMSSKGKKGRGPDEPKRQVVLPGKRKIVGVEDKTDEDYDQLDGQPPFTVTIDPSILLSNEDTPYSRSDHKEGTIVRRKYVP
;
A
#
# COMPACT_ATOMS: atom_id res chain seq x y z
N MET A 1 -11.87 -8.13 31.14
CA MET A 1 -12.03 -8.38 29.69
C MET A 1 -10.95 -9.34 29.22
N ARG A 2 -11.27 -10.59 28.87
CA ARG A 2 -10.38 -11.35 27.97
C ARG A 2 -10.23 -10.47 26.73
N THR A 3 -9.02 -10.00 26.47
CA THR A 3 -8.75 -9.15 25.32
C THR A 3 -9.08 -9.98 24.09
N ARG A 4 -10.29 -9.81 23.54
CA ARG A 4 -10.59 -10.06 22.12
C ARG A 4 -9.67 -9.11 21.36
N ARG A 5 -8.39 -9.48 21.23
CA ARG A 5 -7.51 -8.91 20.22
C ARG A 5 -8.04 -9.47 18.91
N ARG A 6 -9.06 -8.84 18.35
CA ARG A 6 -9.30 -8.93 16.92
C ARG A 6 -8.09 -8.31 16.25
N PHE A 7 -7.13 -9.13 15.88
CA PHE A 7 -6.33 -8.80 14.73
C PHE A 7 -7.31 -8.86 13.56
N ALA A 8 -7.58 -7.71 12.94
CA ALA A 8 -8.31 -7.67 11.68
C ALA A 8 -7.45 -8.40 10.62
N ALA A 9 -7.59 -9.72 10.56
CA ALA A 9 -7.39 -10.48 9.35
C ALA A 9 -8.68 -10.30 8.54
N CYS A 10 -8.58 -9.84 7.31
CA CYS A 10 -9.65 -10.09 6.34
C CYS A 10 -9.69 -11.62 6.14
N SER A 11 -10.50 -12.34 6.92
CA SER A 11 -10.84 -13.73 6.64
C SER A 11 -11.99 -13.75 5.62
N ALA A 12 -11.81 -14.53 4.56
CA ALA A 12 -12.90 -14.89 3.66
C ALA A 12 -13.69 -16.03 4.34
N THR A 13 -14.96 -15.80 4.62
CA THR A 13 -15.84 -16.79 5.25
C THR A 13 -16.23 -17.89 4.27
N ALA A 14 -15.96 -19.16 4.62
CA ALA A 14 -16.40 -20.32 3.85
C ALA A 14 -17.73 -20.87 4.40
N GLY A 15 -18.84 -20.61 3.69
CA GLY A 15 -20.16 -21.16 4.00
C GLY A 15 -20.33 -22.59 3.49
N HIS A 16 -20.63 -23.52 4.40
CA HIS A 16 -21.08 -24.88 4.10
C HIS A 16 -22.60 -24.91 3.81
N GLU A 17 -23.03 -25.63 2.76
CA GLU A 17 -24.40 -26.15 2.64
C GLU A 17 -24.43 -27.60 2.11
N PRO A 18 -25.50 -28.37 2.41
CA PRO A 18 -25.44 -29.82 2.56
C PRO A 18 -25.73 -30.64 1.30
N SER A 19 -25.16 -31.83 1.28
CA SER A 19 -25.34 -32.92 0.32
C SER A 19 -26.79 -33.43 0.21
N LEU A 20 -27.26 -33.70 -1.02
CA LEU A 20 -28.34 -34.64 -1.31
C LEU A 20 -28.19 -35.30 -2.69
N GLY A 21 -28.11 -36.64 -2.71
CA GLY A 21 -28.81 -37.46 -3.73
C GLY A 21 -28.00 -38.09 -4.87
N TRP A 22 -27.71 -39.39 -4.74
CA TRP A 22 -27.08 -40.30 -5.71
C TRP A 22 -27.91 -40.62 -6.97
N ALA A 23 -27.24 -41.02 -8.07
CA ALA A 23 -27.57 -42.26 -8.82
C ALA A 23 -26.46 -42.69 -9.81
N ARG A 24 -26.10 -43.99 -9.73
CA ARG A 24 -25.15 -44.76 -10.56
C ARG A 24 -25.75 -45.19 -11.91
N ALA A 25 -24.90 -45.33 -12.94
CA ALA A 25 -24.85 -46.50 -13.84
C ALA A 25 -23.53 -46.55 -14.67
N SER A 26 -22.89 -47.73 -14.70
CA SER A 26 -21.74 -48.13 -15.55
C SER A 26 -22.20 -49.24 -16.54
N PRO A 27 -21.32 -49.95 -17.29
CA PRO A 27 -20.40 -49.54 -18.38
C PRO A 27 -20.54 -50.45 -19.65
N HIS A 28 -19.92 -50.13 -20.80
CA HIS A 28 -19.43 -51.14 -21.78
C HIS A 28 -18.40 -50.58 -22.82
N GLN A 29 -17.14 -51.02 -22.66
CA GLN A 29 -16.14 -51.53 -23.64
C GLN A 29 -15.76 -50.79 -24.97
N ASN A 30 -14.61 -50.06 -24.94
CA ASN A 30 -13.32 -50.13 -25.71
C ASN A 30 -13.22 -50.62 -27.20
N PRO A 31 -12.10 -50.37 -27.95
CA PRO A 31 -11.02 -49.34 -27.84
C PRO A 31 -10.43 -48.78 -29.19
N SER A 32 -9.75 -47.61 -29.18
CA SER A 32 -8.47 -47.34 -29.93
C SER A 32 -7.96 -45.87 -29.83
N LEU A 33 -6.93 -45.67 -28.98
CA LEU A 33 -5.76 -44.72 -28.91
C LEU A 33 -5.67 -43.41 -29.76
N PRO A 34 -4.85 -42.40 -29.35
CA PRO A 34 -4.49 -41.93 -28.00
C PRO A 34 -4.75 -40.42 -27.80
N HIS A 35 -5.38 -40.04 -26.69
CA HIS A 35 -5.48 -38.65 -26.22
C HIS A 35 -4.64 -38.43 -24.96
N GLU A 36 -4.17 -37.18 -24.86
CA GLU A 36 -3.37 -36.56 -23.82
C GLU A 36 -3.85 -36.90 -22.40
N LEU A 37 -2.89 -37.26 -21.53
CA LEU A 37 -3.12 -37.49 -20.11
C LEU A 37 -3.25 -36.16 -19.36
N PRO A 38 -4.30 -35.97 -18.55
CA PRO A 38 -4.35 -34.89 -17.56
C PRO A 38 -3.55 -35.32 -16.32
N VAL A 39 -2.60 -34.48 -15.91
CA VAL A 39 -1.91 -34.66 -14.62
C VAL A 39 -2.83 -34.14 -13.53
N HIS A 40 -3.35 -35.05 -12.71
CA HIS A 40 -4.01 -34.75 -11.45
C HIS A 40 -3.03 -34.02 -10.53
N CYS A 41 -3.26 -32.73 -10.31
CA CYS A 41 -2.61 -31.97 -9.26
C CYS A 41 -3.27 -32.35 -7.94
N ALA A 42 -2.54 -33.06 -7.07
CA ALA A 42 -2.93 -33.25 -5.69
C ALA A 42 -2.86 -31.90 -4.99
N THR A 43 -4.01 -31.32 -4.70
CA THR A 43 -4.15 -30.14 -3.84
C THR A 43 -3.82 -30.55 -2.41
N SER A 44 -2.57 -30.35 -1.99
CA SER A 44 -2.25 -30.23 -0.57
C SER A 44 -2.79 -28.89 -0.08
N SER A 45 -3.68 -28.92 0.89
CA SER A 45 -4.20 -27.76 1.63
C SER A 45 -3.06 -26.82 2.04
N ALA A 46 -3.00 -25.65 1.41
CA ALA A 46 -2.12 -24.58 1.83
C ALA A 46 -2.63 -24.02 3.17
N SER A 47 -1.79 -24.06 4.19
CA SER A 47 -1.98 -23.34 5.46
C SER A 47 -2.14 -21.84 5.18
N GLU A 48 -3.19 -21.23 5.73
CA GLU A 48 -3.41 -19.78 5.64
C GLU A 48 -2.27 -19.04 6.36
N SER A 49 -1.55 -18.20 5.62
CA SER A 49 -0.51 -17.32 6.15
C SER A 49 -0.96 -15.87 6.06
N VAL A 50 -1.10 -15.19 7.20
CA VAL A 50 -1.54 -13.78 7.26
C VAL A 50 -0.32 -12.88 7.47
N ALA A 51 -0.07 -11.93 6.57
CA ALA A 51 1.03 -10.98 6.73
C ALA A 51 0.58 -9.74 7.51
N PHE A 52 1.28 -9.42 8.62
CA PHE A 52 1.10 -8.18 9.38
C PHE A 52 2.34 -7.30 9.29
N ALA A 53 2.26 -6.05 9.75
CA ALA A 53 3.41 -5.14 9.70
C ALA A 53 3.63 -4.44 11.04
N ALA A 54 4.87 -4.45 11.50
CA ALA A 54 5.32 -3.60 12.61
C ALA A 54 6.04 -2.38 12.01
N ASN A 55 5.53 -1.17 12.29
CA ASN A 55 6.15 0.09 11.87
C ASN A 55 6.91 0.74 13.03
N ALA A 56 8.16 1.14 12.77
CA ALA A 56 8.88 2.10 13.61
C ALA A 56 8.87 3.47 12.89
N PRO A 57 8.10 4.47 13.35
CA PRO A 57 8.04 5.77 12.68
C PRO A 57 9.35 6.54 12.84
N LEU A 58 10.05 6.80 11.73
CA LEU A 58 11.34 7.51 11.65
C LEU A 58 11.22 8.89 10.97
N ASN A 59 10.19 9.69 11.31
CA ASN A 59 10.02 11.01 10.69
C ASN A 59 10.65 12.15 11.51
N ALA A 60 11.62 12.87 10.90
CA ALA A 60 12.09 14.17 11.34
C ALA A 60 11.96 15.19 10.19
N ASP A 61 10.81 15.87 10.10
CA ASP A 61 10.61 16.98 9.16
C ASP A 61 11.34 18.25 9.63
N PHE A 62 12.23 18.81 8.79
CA PHE A 62 12.75 20.17 8.97
C PHE A 62 12.37 21.06 7.78
N ALA A 63 11.59 22.11 8.07
CA ALA A 63 11.41 23.27 7.20
C ALA A 63 12.33 24.40 7.70
N ASP A 64 13.12 25.00 6.80
CA ASP A 64 13.99 26.15 7.11
C ASP A 64 13.78 27.28 6.08
N HIS A 65 13.21 28.40 6.56
CA HIS A 65 13.14 29.74 5.94
C HIS A 65 13.26 30.73 7.12
N GLY A 66 14.12 31.75 7.20
CA GLY A 66 15.24 32.23 6.41
C GLY A 66 15.64 33.64 6.92
N HIS A 67 16.94 33.95 7.07
CA HIS A 67 17.61 35.20 6.61
C HIS A 67 19.04 35.37 7.19
N GLU A 68 19.99 35.57 6.26
CA GLU A 68 21.27 36.30 6.31
C GLU A 68 22.29 36.09 7.45
N ARG A 69 23.38 35.33 7.16
CA ARG A 69 24.72 35.87 6.82
C ARG A 69 25.69 34.73 6.46
N ARG A 70 26.63 35.03 5.55
CA ARG A 70 27.61 34.14 4.90
C ARG A 70 28.45 33.31 5.87
N VAL A 71 28.36 31.97 5.82
CA VAL A 71 29.47 30.99 5.75
C VAL A 71 28.90 29.69 5.15
N ARG A 72 29.59 29.08 4.16
CA ARG A 72 29.19 27.80 3.54
C ARG A 72 29.57 26.60 4.40
N PRO A 73 28.68 25.60 4.54
CA PRO A 73 29.08 24.20 4.52
C PRO A 73 28.36 23.38 3.43
N ARG A 74 28.99 22.26 3.05
CA ARG A 74 28.64 21.33 1.98
C ARG A 74 27.22 20.76 2.14
N ARG A 75 26.46 20.73 1.04
CA ARG A 75 25.19 19.99 0.90
C ARG A 75 25.42 18.48 1.12
N ARG A 76 24.99 17.95 2.27
CA ARG A 76 24.52 16.56 2.38
C ARG A 76 23.00 16.61 2.20
N GLY A 77 22.46 15.80 1.29
CA GLY A 77 21.02 15.66 1.16
C GLY A 77 20.48 15.04 2.44
N GLY A 78 19.55 15.73 3.10
CA GLY A 78 18.61 15.09 4.02
C GLY A 78 17.67 14.26 3.16
N GLY A 79 17.66 12.94 3.40
CA GLY A 79 16.59 12.06 2.95
C GLY A 79 15.67 11.84 4.14
N ASP A 80 14.38 11.76 3.87
CA ASP A 80 13.39 11.23 4.81
C ASP A 80 13.72 9.74 5.04
N LEU A 81 13.78 9.30 6.29
CA LEU A 81 14.07 7.91 6.66
C LEU A 81 12.74 7.18 6.82
N ASP A 82 12.34 6.44 5.80
CA ASP A 82 11.19 5.53 5.86
C ASP A 82 11.71 4.07 5.80
N GLY A 83 11.32 3.26 6.79
CA GLY A 83 11.60 1.82 6.82
C GLY A 83 10.37 1.05 7.33
N GLY A 84 10.06 -0.06 6.68
CA GLY A 84 8.95 -0.95 7.02
C GLY A 84 9.40 -2.41 7.09
N GLY A 85 8.88 -3.18 8.06
CA GLY A 85 9.07 -4.63 8.15
C GLY A 85 7.79 -5.37 7.75
N VAL A 86 7.91 -6.47 7.02
CA VAL A 86 6.78 -7.38 6.72
C VAL A 86 6.90 -8.59 7.63
N LEU A 87 5.91 -8.78 8.51
CA LEU A 87 5.73 -9.93 9.39
C LEU A 87 4.83 -10.94 8.70
N VAL A 88 5.16 -12.23 8.73
CA VAL A 88 4.29 -13.31 8.25
C VAL A 88 3.85 -14.14 9.46
N LEU A 89 2.53 -14.31 9.63
CA LEU A 89 1.91 -15.23 10.57
C LEU A 89 1.63 -16.56 9.88
N VAL A 90 1.80 -17.68 10.58
CA VAL A 90 1.59 -19.03 10.04
C VAL A 90 0.74 -19.82 11.04
N ASP A 91 -0.37 -20.39 10.56
CA ASP A 91 -1.16 -21.40 11.27
C ASP A 91 -0.66 -22.82 10.90
N VAL A 92 -0.48 -23.71 11.87
CA VAL A 92 0.03 -25.08 11.64
C VAL A 92 -0.75 -26.08 12.48
N ASP A 93 -1.75 -26.72 11.86
CA ASP A 93 -2.46 -27.87 12.43
C ASP A 93 -1.64 -29.17 12.24
N GLY A 94 -1.30 -29.82 13.35
CA GLY A 94 -0.50 -31.04 13.38
C GLY A 94 -1.36 -32.31 13.29
N GLY A 95 -1.16 -33.10 12.22
CA GLY A 95 -1.68 -34.47 12.11
C GLY A 95 -0.56 -35.47 11.83
N VAL A 96 -0.43 -36.49 12.69
CA VAL A 96 0.52 -37.62 12.59
C VAL A 96 -0.21 -38.86 12.07
N VAL A 97 0.40 -39.63 11.16
CA VAL A 97 -0.04 -40.99 10.80
C VAL A 97 1.19 -41.91 10.63
N ASP A 98 1.21 -42.99 11.41
CA ASP A 98 2.16 -44.11 11.39
C ASP A 98 1.87 -45.10 10.24
N GLU A 99 2.89 -45.77 9.69
CA GLU A 99 3.00 -47.25 9.57
C GLU A 99 4.29 -47.73 8.85
N GLU A 100 4.77 -48.90 9.29
CA GLU A 100 6.04 -49.60 9.02
C GLU A 100 6.02 -50.58 7.80
N ASP A 101 7.20 -51.20 7.57
CA ASP A 101 7.54 -52.49 6.91
C ASP A 101 7.83 -52.53 5.39
N ASP A 102 8.81 -53.28 4.83
CA ASP A 102 10.05 -53.93 5.28
C ASP A 102 10.80 -54.53 4.03
N LEU A 103 12.12 -54.78 4.14
CA LEU A 103 13.00 -55.75 3.40
C LEU A 103 13.68 -55.48 2.02
N THR A 104 14.93 -54.96 2.10
CA THR A 104 16.27 -55.52 1.70
C THR A 104 16.60 -56.19 0.33
N GLY A 105 17.71 -55.75 -0.32
CA GLY A 105 18.72 -56.66 -0.96
C GLY A 105 19.62 -56.23 -2.18
N VAL A 106 20.75 -55.51 -1.96
CA VAL A 106 22.16 -55.60 -2.58
C VAL A 106 22.40 -55.59 -4.14
N PRO A 107 23.52 -55.07 -4.76
CA PRO A 107 24.33 -53.82 -4.61
C PRO A 107 24.70 -53.07 -5.96
N GLU A 108 25.27 -51.85 -5.83
CA GLU A 108 26.20 -51.09 -6.73
C GLU A 108 25.83 -50.72 -8.20
N HIS A 109 25.41 -49.46 -8.44
CA HIS A 109 26.01 -48.44 -9.34
C HIS A 109 25.14 -47.17 -9.46
N ASP A 110 25.79 -46.00 -9.45
CA ASP A 110 25.40 -44.64 -9.93
C ASP A 110 23.94 -44.10 -9.82
N ILE A 111 23.87 -42.81 -9.45
CA ILE A 111 22.75 -41.83 -9.52
C ILE A 111 21.87 -41.69 -8.24
N GLY A 112 21.80 -40.45 -7.72
CA GLY A 112 20.55 -39.84 -7.21
C GLY A 112 20.13 -40.01 -5.73
N VAL A 113 19.90 -38.85 -5.09
CA VAL A 113 18.91 -38.54 -4.02
C VAL A 113 19.20 -38.97 -2.56
N GLU A 114 18.84 -38.01 -1.68
CA GLU A 114 18.59 -37.96 -0.23
C GLU A 114 18.96 -39.12 0.71
N VAL A 115 19.50 -38.75 1.88
CA VAL A 115 19.32 -39.48 3.15
C VAL A 115 19.19 -38.44 4.28
N GLY A 116 18.08 -38.49 4.99
CA GLY A 116 17.95 -37.97 6.35
C GLY A 116 18.28 -39.03 7.40
N ASP A 117 18.47 -38.51 8.61
CA ASP A 117 18.41 -39.16 9.93
C ASP A 117 19.68 -39.79 10.54
N TRP A 118 19.99 -39.31 11.75
CA TRP A 118 20.12 -40.14 12.96
C TRP A 118 19.63 -39.36 14.19
N VAL A 119 18.95 -40.09 15.07
CA VAL A 119 18.08 -39.70 16.19
C VAL A 119 18.81 -39.58 17.55
N GLU A 120 18.18 -38.81 18.44
CA GLU A 120 18.29 -38.59 19.90
C GLU A 120 19.14 -39.49 20.82
N THR A 121 19.57 -38.88 21.94
CA THR A 121 19.52 -39.54 23.26
C THR A 121 19.29 -38.55 24.42
N GLN A 122 18.11 -38.66 25.04
CA GLN A 122 17.68 -38.60 26.47
C GLN A 122 18.73 -38.30 27.59
N VAL A 123 18.49 -37.83 28.85
CA VAL A 123 17.34 -37.48 29.73
C VAL A 123 17.88 -37.01 31.13
N ASN A 124 17.08 -36.24 31.92
CA ASN A 124 17.04 -36.05 33.41
C ASN A 124 18.05 -35.15 34.20
N ALA A 125 17.52 -34.17 34.97
CA ALA A 125 17.36 -34.19 36.46
C ALA A 125 17.46 -32.81 37.18
N LEU A 126 16.32 -32.40 37.78
CA LEU A 126 16.05 -31.87 39.14
C LEU A 126 17.02 -30.92 39.91
N LEU A 127 16.41 -29.80 40.37
CA LEU A 127 16.65 -28.88 41.53
C LEU A 127 16.92 -29.57 42.91
N PRO A 128 17.11 -28.89 44.09
CA PRO A 128 17.27 -27.45 44.47
C PRO A 128 18.31 -27.13 45.63
N VAL A 129 18.31 -25.88 46.14
CA VAL A 129 18.44 -25.41 47.58
C VAL A 129 19.62 -24.47 47.94
N VAL A 130 19.26 -23.18 48.18
CA VAL A 130 19.63 -22.12 49.19
C VAL A 130 20.86 -22.33 50.11
N ASP A 131 21.61 -21.34 50.64
CA ASP A 131 21.36 -19.95 51.07
C ASP A 131 22.74 -19.28 51.41
N ALA A 132 22.85 -17.94 51.34
CA ALA A 132 23.52 -17.08 52.36
C ALA A 132 23.85 -15.66 51.85
N VAL A 133 23.46 -14.72 52.69
CA VAL A 133 23.46 -13.25 52.58
C VAL A 133 24.80 -12.68 53.05
N ASP A 134 25.30 -11.59 52.43
CA ASP A 134 25.79 -10.47 53.23
C ASP A 134 25.65 -9.10 52.53
N VAL A 135 25.40 -8.10 53.36
CA VAL A 135 24.84 -6.78 53.07
C VAL A 135 25.93 -5.71 53.14
N GLN A 136 25.91 -4.71 52.25
CA GLN A 136 26.22 -3.35 52.68
C GLN A 136 25.45 -2.27 51.91
N VAL A 137 24.81 -1.43 52.72
CA VAL A 137 23.77 -0.43 52.42
C VAL A 137 24.38 0.91 52.00
N GLY A 138 23.73 1.60 51.06
CA GLY A 138 23.97 3.01 50.75
C GLY A 138 22.80 3.69 50.04
N LEU A 139 21.89 4.26 50.84
CA LEU A 139 20.87 5.29 50.52
C LEU A 139 19.72 4.90 49.57
N HIS A 140 18.67 4.29 50.13
CA HIS A 140 17.35 4.13 49.51
C HIS A 140 16.33 5.09 50.15
N GLN A 141 15.57 5.77 49.30
CA GLN A 141 14.29 6.39 49.64
C GLN A 141 13.32 5.22 49.95
N MET A 142 12.91 5.06 51.21
CA MET A 142 12.21 3.84 51.67
C MET A 142 10.82 3.68 51.03
N ASP A 143 10.58 2.49 50.50
CA ASP A 143 9.29 1.98 50.07
C ASP A 143 8.32 1.85 51.27
N ARG A 144 7.10 2.36 51.12
CA ARG A 144 6.04 2.40 52.15
C ARG A 144 4.96 1.35 51.94
N GLN A 145 5.14 0.44 50.98
CA GLN A 145 4.21 -0.68 50.72
C GLN A 145 3.99 -1.57 51.95
N TRP A 146 4.96 -1.65 52.87
CA TRP A 146 4.84 -2.42 54.11
C TRP A 146 3.65 -1.99 54.99
N MET A 147 3.16 -0.75 54.89
CA MET A 147 2.02 -0.26 55.67
C MET A 147 0.71 -0.99 55.36
N TYR A 148 0.64 -1.67 54.21
CA TYR A 148 -0.53 -2.44 53.77
C TYR A 148 -0.23 -3.93 53.53
N ALA A 149 0.91 -4.42 54.05
CA ALA A 149 1.24 -5.85 54.07
C ALA A 149 0.39 -6.64 55.10
N ASP A 150 0.48 -7.98 55.12
CA ASP A 150 -0.21 -8.81 56.13
C ASP A 150 0.21 -8.36 57.54
N ARG A 151 -0.77 -8.09 58.41
CA ARG A 151 -0.54 -7.49 59.74
C ARG A 151 0.23 -8.38 60.72
N ARG A 152 0.42 -9.66 60.41
CA ARG A 152 1.24 -10.62 61.18
C ARG A 152 2.66 -10.76 60.61
N SER A 153 2.94 -10.15 59.46
CA SER A 153 4.24 -10.22 58.81
C SER A 153 5.28 -9.42 59.58
N LYS A 154 6.55 -9.82 59.48
CA LYS A 154 7.65 -9.14 60.16
C LYS A 154 7.82 -7.70 59.65
N GLU A 155 7.59 -7.48 58.36
CA GLU A 155 7.69 -6.18 57.69
C GLU A 155 6.65 -5.19 58.21
N PHE A 156 5.40 -5.63 58.40
CA PHE A 156 4.35 -4.79 58.99
C PHE A 156 4.66 -4.48 60.46
N ILE A 157 5.11 -5.47 61.25
CA ILE A 157 5.44 -5.30 62.67
C ILE A 157 6.59 -4.31 62.86
N ASP A 158 7.70 -4.53 62.17
CA ASP A 158 8.89 -3.69 62.25
C ASP A 158 8.61 -2.27 61.72
N GLY A 159 7.82 -2.18 60.65
CA GLY A 159 7.36 -0.92 60.08
C GLY A 159 6.45 -0.14 61.04
N VAL A 160 5.47 -0.77 61.69
CA VAL A 160 4.62 -0.10 62.70
C VAL A 160 5.46 0.38 63.87
N HIS A 161 6.46 -0.37 64.32
CA HIS A 161 7.37 0.07 65.36
C HIS A 161 8.22 1.26 64.92
N TYR A 162 8.65 1.29 63.66
CA TYR A 162 9.33 2.44 63.06
C TYR A 162 8.43 3.67 62.98
N PHE A 163 7.20 3.53 62.47
CA PHE A 163 6.21 4.59 62.45
C PHE A 163 5.95 5.15 63.85
N LEU A 164 5.74 4.29 64.85
CA LEU A 164 5.49 4.75 66.22
C LEU A 164 6.69 5.50 66.80
N ARG A 165 7.93 5.11 66.50
CA ARG A 165 9.11 5.90 66.90
C ARG A 165 9.12 7.29 66.28
N VAL A 166 8.78 7.41 64.99
CA VAL A 166 8.68 8.70 64.28
C VAL A 166 7.54 9.54 64.83
N ALA A 167 6.37 8.93 65.06
CA ALA A 167 5.20 9.58 65.62
C ALA A 167 5.43 10.04 67.08
N GLU A 168 6.17 9.26 67.87
CA GLU A 168 6.57 9.61 69.25
C GLU A 168 7.51 10.83 69.28
N ALA A 169 8.47 10.87 68.35
CA ALA A 169 9.43 11.97 68.22
C ALA A 169 8.74 13.27 67.76
N ASN A 170 7.59 13.18 67.10
CA ASN A 170 6.83 14.31 66.55
C ASN A 170 5.51 14.58 67.30
N ARG A 171 5.43 14.21 68.58
CA ARG A 171 4.28 14.49 69.46
C ARG A 171 3.91 15.97 69.43
N GLN A 172 2.63 16.27 69.23
CA GLN A 172 2.09 17.61 69.39
C GLN A 172 1.33 17.72 70.70
N ARG A 173 1.72 18.66 71.57
CA ARG A 173 1.09 18.91 72.89
C ARG A 173 0.98 17.67 73.80
N GLY A 174 1.89 16.69 73.63
CA GLY A 174 1.92 15.47 74.42
C GLY A 174 1.04 14.33 73.91
N PHE A 175 0.40 14.48 72.75
CA PHE A 175 -0.45 13.45 72.13
C PHE A 175 0.03 13.08 70.71
N ILE A 176 -0.46 11.95 70.20
CA ILE A 176 -0.19 11.43 68.85
C ILE A 176 -1.52 11.09 68.19
N CYS A 177 -1.73 11.54 66.94
CA CYS A 177 -2.89 11.18 66.13
C CYS A 177 -2.86 9.69 65.76
N CYS A 178 -4.02 9.03 65.70
CA CYS A 178 -4.09 7.61 65.31
C CYS A 178 -4.46 7.46 63.82
N PRO A 179 -3.54 7.00 62.94
CA PRO A 179 -3.82 6.83 61.51
C PRO A 179 -4.51 5.52 61.17
N CYS A 180 -5.07 4.80 62.16
CA CYS A 180 -5.72 3.53 61.87
C CYS A 180 -6.99 3.74 61.04
N ASN A 181 -7.43 2.71 60.31
CA ASN A 181 -8.59 2.81 59.42
C ASN A 181 -9.88 3.26 60.13
N LYS A 182 -10.00 3.05 61.45
CA LYS A 182 -11.12 3.52 62.28
C LYS A 182 -10.97 4.97 62.73
N CYS A 183 -9.76 5.40 63.10
CA CYS A 183 -9.51 6.72 63.67
C CYS A 183 -9.17 7.81 62.63
N LYS A 184 -8.57 7.43 61.50
CA LYS A 184 -8.25 8.30 60.35
C LYS A 184 -7.60 9.64 60.71
N ASN A 185 -6.67 9.63 61.67
CA ASN A 185 -6.00 10.82 62.25
C ASN A 185 -6.89 11.83 62.97
N GLN A 186 -8.15 11.50 63.24
CA GLN A 186 -9.09 12.40 63.92
C GLN A 186 -9.15 12.20 65.44
N LYS A 187 -8.48 11.17 65.98
CA LYS A 187 -8.39 10.89 67.43
C LYS A 187 -6.94 10.89 67.89
N GLU A 188 -6.71 11.50 69.04
CA GLU A 188 -5.39 11.67 69.65
C GLU A 188 -5.26 10.83 70.94
N TYR A 189 -4.09 10.23 71.13
CA TYR A 189 -3.78 9.42 72.31
C TYR A 189 -2.45 9.85 72.93
N SER A 190 -2.41 9.91 74.27
CA SER A 190 -1.20 10.26 75.01
C SER A 190 -0.18 9.12 75.09
N ALA A 191 -0.60 7.88 74.84
CA ALA A 191 0.26 6.69 74.87
C ALA A 191 0.30 6.00 73.51
N SER A 192 1.49 5.83 72.93
CA SER A 192 1.68 5.11 71.66
C SER A 192 1.28 3.64 71.73
N ARG A 193 1.26 3.03 72.92
CA ARG A 193 0.77 1.66 73.10
C ARG A 193 -0.69 1.50 72.64
N THR A 194 -1.52 2.53 72.78
CA THR A 194 -2.92 2.49 72.29
C THR A 194 -2.98 2.53 70.77
N ILE A 195 -2.12 3.34 70.13
CA ILE A 195 -2.03 3.46 68.67
C ILE A 195 -1.44 2.18 68.07
N HIS A 196 -0.44 1.58 68.72
CA HIS A 196 0.10 0.27 68.39
C HIS A 196 -1.03 -0.77 68.30
N PHE A 197 -1.85 -0.90 69.35
CA PHE A 197 -2.97 -1.83 69.35
C PHE A 197 -3.96 -1.57 68.20
N HIS A 198 -4.32 -0.30 67.95
CA HIS A 198 -5.23 0.06 66.86
C HIS A 198 -4.69 -0.25 65.46
N LEU A 199 -3.39 -0.08 65.23
CA LEU A 199 -2.76 -0.37 63.94
C LEU A 199 -2.67 -1.88 63.69
N PHE A 200 -2.41 -2.67 64.72
CA PHE A 200 -2.44 -4.13 64.62
C PHE A 200 -3.85 -4.70 64.43
N GLU A 201 -4.85 -4.13 65.10
CA GLU A 201 -6.25 -4.57 64.98
C GLU A 201 -6.87 -4.15 63.63
N SER A 202 -6.65 -2.89 63.21
CA SER A 202 -7.42 -2.26 62.12
C SER A 202 -6.59 -1.80 60.91
N GLY A 203 -5.26 -1.86 60.94
CA GLY A 203 -4.38 -1.37 59.87
C GLY A 203 -4.40 0.15 59.70
N PHE A 204 -3.55 0.67 58.81
CA PHE A 204 -3.53 2.09 58.43
C PHE A 204 -4.73 2.45 57.54
N MET A 205 -5.16 3.72 57.58
CA MET A 205 -6.18 4.22 56.66
C MET A 205 -5.67 4.20 55.20
N PRO A 206 -6.53 3.92 54.20
CA PRO A 206 -6.11 3.82 52.81
C PRO A 206 -5.42 5.09 52.30
N SER A 207 -4.38 4.92 51.50
CA SER A 207 -3.64 6.00 50.82
C SER A 207 -2.93 7.00 51.75
N TYR A 208 -2.72 6.67 53.03
CA TYR A 208 -1.92 7.47 53.97
C TYR A 208 -0.43 7.25 53.79
N ASN A 209 0.04 7.50 52.57
CA ASN A 209 1.42 7.23 52.16
C ASN A 209 2.37 8.37 52.52
N CYS A 210 1.87 9.51 53.00
CA CYS A 210 2.64 10.64 53.52
C CYS A 210 2.19 10.92 54.95
N TRP A 211 3.10 10.86 55.92
CA TRP A 211 2.76 10.99 57.34
C TRP A 211 2.67 12.46 57.76
N THR A 212 1.83 13.22 57.07
CA THR A 212 1.71 14.67 57.27
C THR A 212 1.31 15.05 58.69
N SER A 213 0.48 14.22 59.33
CA SER A 213 0.09 14.38 60.73
C SER A 213 1.15 13.93 61.74
N HIS A 214 2.27 13.35 61.28
CA HIS A 214 3.35 12.81 62.12
C HIS A 214 4.74 13.34 61.73
N GLY A 215 4.78 14.52 61.10
CA GLY A 215 6.01 15.29 60.87
C GLY A 215 6.58 15.28 59.46
N GLU A 216 5.91 14.67 58.47
CA GLU A 216 6.33 14.74 57.06
C GLU A 216 5.67 15.91 56.32
N GLN A 217 6.41 16.70 55.52
CA GLN A 217 5.80 17.79 54.73
C GLN A 217 5.24 17.25 53.40
N GLY A 218 3.95 17.50 53.14
CA GLY A 218 3.30 17.25 51.84
C GLY A 218 3.22 18.52 50.98
N VAL A 219 3.26 18.37 49.66
CA VAL A 219 2.98 19.45 48.70
C VAL A 219 1.47 19.46 48.43
N GLU A 220 0.80 20.53 48.85
CA GLU A 220 -0.63 20.77 48.62
C GLU A 220 -0.87 21.24 47.18
N MET A 221 -1.95 20.74 46.55
CA MET A 221 -2.55 21.37 45.38
C MET A 221 -3.86 22.03 45.84
N GLU A 222 -3.96 23.35 45.69
CA GLU A 222 -5.22 24.09 45.89
C GLU A 222 -5.93 24.33 44.55
N GLU A 223 -7.25 24.43 44.66
CA GLU A 223 -8.26 24.61 43.61
C GLU A 223 -8.42 26.09 43.20
N ASP A 224 -8.79 26.28 41.94
CA ASP A 224 -9.51 27.41 41.31
C ASP A 224 -8.86 28.79 41.00
N GLU A 225 -9.00 29.10 39.70
CA GLU A 225 -9.35 30.37 39.02
C GLU A 225 -8.31 31.43 38.55
N VAL A 226 -8.54 31.81 37.28
CA VAL A 226 -8.23 33.03 36.49
C VAL A 226 -6.91 33.16 35.70
N GLU A 227 -7.12 33.05 34.37
CA GLU A 227 -6.52 33.68 33.18
C GLU A 227 -5.12 34.35 33.23
N ASP A 228 -4.31 34.05 32.21
CA ASP A 228 -3.76 35.14 31.40
C ASP A 228 -3.77 34.77 29.90
N ASN A 229 -4.48 35.59 29.13
CA ASN A 229 -4.55 35.59 27.68
C ASN A 229 -3.39 36.45 27.16
N ASN A 230 -2.47 35.89 26.38
CA ASN A 230 -1.75 36.64 25.33
C ASN A 230 -0.98 35.71 24.37
N ILE A 231 -1.57 35.44 23.20
CA ILE A 231 -0.84 34.96 22.02
C ILE A 231 -1.03 36.02 20.93
N PRO A 232 0.04 36.62 20.37
CA PRO A 232 -0.08 37.49 19.23
C PRO A 232 -0.47 36.70 17.97
N ASP A 233 -1.37 37.31 17.21
CA ASP A 233 -1.88 36.94 15.91
C ASP A 233 -0.79 36.51 14.90
N PHE A 234 -1.04 35.41 14.19
CA PHE A 234 -0.53 35.21 12.84
C PHE A 234 -1.54 34.43 12.00
N ALA A 235 -2.61 35.11 11.60
CA ALA A 235 -3.26 34.84 10.34
C ALA A 235 -2.27 35.05 9.18
N GLN A 236 -2.01 33.99 8.41
CA GLN A 236 -1.91 33.95 6.93
C GLN A 236 -1.02 32.79 6.46
N TYR A 237 -1.63 31.71 5.97
CA TYR A 237 -1.30 31.20 4.64
C TYR A 237 -2.48 30.38 4.07
N VAL A 238 -2.81 30.75 2.84
CA VAL A 238 -3.94 30.40 1.97
C VAL A 238 -4.12 28.90 1.66
N GLY A 239 -5.39 28.48 1.64
CA GLY A 239 -6.07 28.02 0.42
C GLY A 239 -6.05 26.52 0.08
N PHE A 240 -7.18 25.84 0.32
CA PHE A 240 -7.63 24.77 -0.59
C PHE A 240 -9.16 24.71 -0.61
N GLU A 241 -9.74 25.02 -1.77
CA GLU A 241 -11.15 24.83 -2.07
C GLU A 241 -11.47 23.33 -2.06
N GLY A 242 -12.35 22.93 -1.14
CA GLY A 242 -13.04 21.65 -1.20
C GLY A 242 -14.45 21.88 -1.75
N ASN A 243 -14.71 21.43 -2.97
CA ASN A 243 -16.06 21.32 -3.50
C ASN A 243 -16.87 20.38 -2.59
N GLN A 244 -17.83 20.93 -1.88
CA GLN A 244 -18.90 20.19 -1.23
C GLN A 244 -19.93 19.83 -2.32
N THR A 245 -20.09 18.54 -2.59
CA THR A 245 -21.36 18.03 -3.11
C THR A 245 -22.06 17.40 -1.93
N GLY A 246 -23.12 18.06 -1.46
CA GLY A 246 -24.01 17.50 -0.45
C GLY A 246 -24.75 16.31 -1.05
N ASP A 247 -24.72 15.20 -0.33
CA ASP A 247 -25.65 14.10 -0.54
C ASP A 247 -26.76 14.30 0.49
N GLU A 248 -27.97 14.57 0.00
CA GLU A 248 -29.21 14.51 0.79
C GLU A 248 -29.60 13.03 0.94
N GLU A 249 -29.60 12.50 2.15
CA GLU A 249 -30.14 11.18 2.45
C GLU A 249 -31.67 11.27 2.64
N ILE A 250 -32.37 10.36 1.95
CA ILE A 250 -33.81 10.17 2.02
C ILE A 250 -34.06 9.16 3.15
N ALA A 251 -34.87 9.55 4.13
CA ALA A 251 -35.34 8.67 5.21
C ALA A 251 -36.15 7.48 4.65
N ALA A 252 -35.77 6.27 5.06
CA ALA A 252 -36.55 5.06 4.87
C ALA A 252 -37.08 4.56 6.23
N ASP A 253 -38.29 4.05 6.17
CA ASP A 253 -39.23 3.75 7.25
C ASP A 253 -38.74 2.69 8.24
N GLY A 254 -39.16 2.84 9.50
CA GLY A 254 -38.69 2.09 10.66
C GLY A 254 -39.18 0.65 10.70
N ASN A 255 -38.26 -0.24 11.05
CA ASN A 255 -38.54 -1.52 11.68
C ASN A 255 -37.60 -1.66 12.88
N ASP A 256 -38.17 -1.89 14.07
CA ASP A 256 -37.43 -2.14 15.31
C ASP A 256 -36.51 -3.36 15.14
N VAL A 257 -35.23 -3.12 14.89
CA VAL A 257 -34.13 -4.08 15.03
C VAL A 257 -33.63 -3.98 16.47
N ALA A 258 -33.29 -5.11 17.09
CA ALA A 258 -32.73 -5.12 18.43
C ALA A 258 -31.46 -4.26 18.49
N ASP A 259 -31.28 -3.52 19.59
CA ASP A 259 -30.17 -2.58 19.80
C ASP A 259 -28.87 -3.35 20.08
N ASP A 260 -28.13 -3.70 19.01
CA ASP A 260 -26.95 -4.58 19.06
C ASP A 260 -25.84 -4.07 20.01
N LEU A 261 -25.71 -2.76 20.22
CA LEU A 261 -24.79 -2.19 21.22
C LEU A 261 -25.21 -2.48 22.66
N ASP A 262 -26.53 -2.51 22.93
CA ASP A 262 -27.07 -2.82 24.24
C ASP A 262 -26.80 -4.29 24.62
N GLN A 263 -26.88 -5.20 23.64
CA GLN A 263 -26.54 -6.62 23.84
C GLN A 263 -25.02 -6.81 24.04
N MET A 264 -24.18 -6.20 23.20
CA MET A 264 -22.72 -6.29 23.35
C MET A 264 -22.23 -5.78 24.71
N LEU A 265 -22.76 -4.65 25.18
CA LEU A 265 -22.40 -4.09 26.49
C LEU A 265 -22.90 -4.97 27.66
N GLN A 266 -24.01 -5.68 27.49
CA GLN A 266 -24.49 -6.68 28.47
C GLN A 266 -23.60 -7.91 28.51
N ASP A 267 -23.22 -8.46 27.35
CA ASP A 267 -22.31 -9.61 27.27
C ASP A 267 -20.93 -9.26 27.89
N ALA A 268 -20.39 -8.08 27.57
CA ALA A 268 -19.13 -7.59 28.14
C ALA A 268 -19.19 -7.40 29.67
N ARG A 269 -20.38 -7.10 30.21
CA ARG A 269 -20.62 -6.98 31.65
C ARG A 269 -20.63 -8.34 32.34
N GLU A 270 -21.16 -9.37 31.70
CA GLU A 270 -21.19 -10.74 32.24
C GLU A 270 -19.79 -11.35 32.35
N ASP A 271 -18.86 -10.94 31.48
CA ASP A 271 -17.46 -11.39 31.42
C ASP A 271 -16.47 -10.54 32.24
N CYS A 272 -16.94 -9.63 33.10
CA CYS A 272 -16.09 -8.78 33.93
C CYS A 272 -15.54 -9.50 35.17
N GLU A 273 -14.21 -9.58 35.29
CA GLU A 273 -13.53 -10.17 36.45
C GLU A 273 -13.52 -9.24 37.69
N SER A 274 -13.80 -7.94 37.52
CA SER A 274 -13.82 -6.97 38.63
C SER A 274 -15.09 -6.11 38.67
N GLU A 275 -15.59 -5.85 39.89
CA GLU A 275 -16.76 -4.98 40.13
C GLU A 275 -16.55 -3.56 39.60
N LYS A 276 -15.31 -3.08 39.53
CA LYS A 276 -14.96 -1.74 39.04
C LYS A 276 -15.06 -1.64 37.51
N GLU A 277 -14.82 -2.73 36.79
CA GLU A 277 -15.03 -2.81 35.34
C GLU A 277 -16.51 -2.94 35.01
N ALA A 278 -17.22 -3.82 35.72
CA ALA A 278 -18.67 -3.97 35.58
C ALA A 278 -19.40 -2.63 35.81
N HIS A 279 -19.01 -1.87 36.85
CA HIS A 279 -19.61 -0.57 37.12
C HIS A 279 -19.35 0.50 36.04
N LYS A 280 -18.23 0.39 35.30
CA LYS A 280 -17.95 1.30 34.17
C LYS A 280 -18.81 0.96 32.95
N LEU A 281 -19.01 -0.32 32.67
CA LEU A 281 -19.89 -0.79 31.60
C LEU A 281 -21.36 -0.52 31.93
N ASP A 282 -21.79 -0.69 33.18
CA ASP A 282 -23.14 -0.33 33.65
C ASP A 282 -23.47 1.15 33.40
N LYS A 283 -22.53 2.04 33.73
CA LYS A 283 -22.68 3.47 33.46
C LYS A 283 -22.75 3.79 31.98
N MET A 284 -22.06 3.00 31.16
CA MET A 284 -22.05 3.19 29.72
C MET A 284 -23.34 2.68 29.07
N LEU A 285 -23.89 1.55 29.54
CA LEU A 285 -25.24 1.07 29.23
C LEU A 285 -26.30 2.12 29.58
N GLU A 286 -26.16 2.76 30.74
CA GLU A 286 -27.04 3.86 31.15
C GLU A 286 -26.93 5.05 30.19
N ASP A 287 -25.71 5.43 29.80
CA ASP A 287 -25.47 6.53 28.85
C ASP A 287 -25.98 6.19 27.43
N HIS A 288 -25.96 4.91 27.02
CA HIS A 288 -26.56 4.44 25.77
C HIS A 288 -28.09 4.50 25.79
N ARG A 289 -28.71 4.09 26.89
CA ARG A 289 -30.17 4.14 27.03
C ARG A 289 -30.71 5.54 27.27
N THR A 290 -29.84 6.50 27.60
CA THR A 290 -30.22 7.87 27.89
C THR A 290 -30.41 8.68 26.61
N SER A 291 -31.63 9.13 26.34
CA SER A 291 -31.91 10.09 25.27
C SER A 291 -31.11 11.39 25.46
N LEU A 292 -30.63 11.97 24.36
CA LEU A 292 -29.80 13.17 24.37
C LEU A 292 -30.51 14.36 25.04
N TYR A 293 -31.82 14.49 24.85
CA TYR A 293 -32.67 15.48 25.54
C TYR A 293 -34.10 14.94 25.71
N PRO A 294 -34.88 15.48 26.66
CA PRO A 294 -36.26 15.04 26.89
C PRO A 294 -37.13 15.23 25.64
N GLY A 295 -37.82 14.16 25.22
CA GLY A 295 -38.71 14.19 24.05
C GLY A 295 -38.00 14.17 22.70
N CYS A 296 -36.79 13.62 22.61
CA CYS A 296 -36.06 13.46 21.35
C CYS A 296 -36.80 12.52 20.40
N GLU A 297 -37.58 13.08 19.45
CA GLU A 297 -38.40 12.34 18.48
C GLU A 297 -37.55 11.51 17.49
N GLN A 298 -36.29 11.90 17.29
CA GLN A 298 -35.33 11.27 16.37
C GLN A 298 -34.51 10.14 17.02
N GLY A 299 -34.75 9.84 18.31
CA GLY A 299 -34.11 8.71 18.98
C GLY A 299 -32.63 8.88 19.37
N HIS A 300 -32.03 10.07 19.18
CA HIS A 300 -30.62 10.30 19.50
C HIS A 300 -30.30 10.07 20.98
N LYS A 301 -29.29 9.24 21.24
CA LYS A 301 -28.81 8.89 22.58
C LYS A 301 -27.53 9.62 22.93
N LYS A 302 -27.29 9.78 24.23
CA LYS A 302 -26.14 10.53 24.77
C LYS A 302 -24.81 9.92 24.33
N LEU A 303 -24.68 8.60 24.38
CA LEU A 303 -23.46 7.90 23.97
C LEU A 303 -23.22 8.04 22.46
N ASP A 304 -24.20 7.71 21.63
CA ASP A 304 -24.12 7.73 20.16
C ASP A 304 -23.72 9.12 19.64
N THR A 305 -24.44 10.17 20.07
CA THR A 305 -24.12 11.55 19.68
C THR A 305 -22.72 11.97 20.15
N THR A 306 -22.26 11.49 21.31
CA THR A 306 -20.91 11.79 21.81
C THR A 306 -19.84 11.13 20.94
N LEU A 307 -20.06 9.89 20.51
CA LEU A 307 -19.17 9.15 19.63
C LEU A 307 -19.09 9.80 18.23
N GLU A 308 -20.23 10.18 17.64
CA GLU A 308 -20.28 10.89 16.35
C GLU A 308 -19.50 12.21 16.37
N LEU A 309 -19.62 12.99 17.46
CA LEU A 309 -18.90 14.26 17.60
C LEU A 309 -17.39 14.05 17.80
N LEU A 310 -17.00 13.01 18.55
CA LEU A 310 -15.59 12.63 18.68
C LEU A 310 -15.02 12.13 17.35
N GLN A 311 -15.82 11.41 16.57
CA GLN A 311 -15.47 10.98 15.22
C GLN A 311 -15.28 12.17 14.29
N TRP A 312 -16.23 13.11 14.27
CA TRP A 312 -16.12 14.35 13.50
C TRP A 312 -14.86 15.14 13.89
N LYS A 313 -14.57 15.26 15.19
CA LYS A 313 -13.38 15.92 15.70
C LYS A 313 -12.10 15.26 15.18
N ALA A 314 -12.01 13.94 15.28
CA ALA A 314 -10.85 13.17 14.84
C ALA A 314 -10.66 13.28 13.32
N LYS A 315 -11.73 13.06 12.53
CA LYS A 315 -11.76 13.14 11.07
C LYS A 315 -11.31 14.50 10.54
N ASN A 316 -11.78 15.59 11.15
CA ASN A 316 -11.48 16.95 10.70
C ASN A 316 -10.24 17.56 11.39
N GLY A 317 -9.64 16.85 12.35
CA GLY A 317 -8.44 17.31 13.02
C GLY A 317 -8.64 18.52 13.94
N VAL A 318 -9.81 18.61 14.55
CA VAL A 318 -10.22 19.75 15.37
C VAL A 318 -9.48 19.73 16.71
N SER A 319 -8.97 20.89 17.14
CA SER A 319 -8.25 21.02 18.41
C SER A 319 -9.18 20.77 19.60
N ASP A 320 -8.63 20.33 20.75
CA ASP A 320 -9.43 20.08 21.97
C ASP A 320 -10.13 21.37 22.46
N LYS A 321 -9.56 22.55 22.16
CA LYS A 321 -10.18 23.86 22.43
C LYS A 321 -11.36 24.12 21.50
N ALA A 322 -11.15 24.09 20.18
CA ALA A 322 -12.19 24.35 19.20
C ALA A 322 -13.34 23.33 19.28
N PHE A 323 -13.04 22.08 19.64
CA PHE A 323 -14.06 21.07 19.90
C PHE A 323 -14.87 21.36 21.16
N GLY A 324 -14.21 21.76 22.25
CA GLY A 324 -14.91 22.22 23.45
C GLY A 324 -15.80 23.44 23.19
N ASP A 325 -15.33 24.39 22.39
CA ASP A 325 -16.11 25.56 22.00
C ASP A 325 -17.33 25.16 21.14
N LEU A 326 -17.16 24.20 20.22
CA LEU A 326 -18.26 23.65 19.44
C LEU A 326 -19.28 22.91 20.33
N LEU A 327 -18.82 22.06 21.25
CA LEU A 327 -19.69 21.34 22.17
C LEU A 327 -20.56 22.29 22.98
N LYS A 328 -19.97 23.38 23.50
CA LYS A 328 -20.71 24.44 24.19
C LYS A 328 -21.73 25.13 23.28
N LEU A 329 -21.34 25.44 22.04
CA LEU A 329 -22.24 26.06 21.08
C LEU A 329 -23.44 25.16 20.77
N VAL A 330 -23.19 23.89 20.44
CA VAL A 330 -24.25 22.92 20.13
C VAL A 330 -25.14 22.67 21.35
N LYS A 331 -24.55 22.55 22.54
CA LYS A 331 -25.30 22.40 23.79
C LYS A 331 -26.28 23.55 24.05
N ASN A 332 -25.90 24.77 23.70
CA ASN A 332 -26.74 25.97 23.83
C ASN A 332 -27.84 26.05 22.76
N ILE A 333 -27.64 25.41 21.61
CA ILE A 333 -28.64 25.33 20.53
C ILE A 333 -29.71 24.26 20.84
N LEU A 334 -29.30 23.17 21.49
CA LEU A 334 -30.19 22.06 21.85
C LEU A 334 -31.19 22.45 22.97
N PRO A 335 -32.34 21.76 23.05
CA PRO A 335 -33.33 22.00 24.10
C PRO A 335 -32.74 21.92 25.52
N GLY A 336 -33.33 22.70 26.43
CA GLY A 336 -32.93 22.72 27.84
C GLY A 336 -33.03 21.34 28.49
N GLY A 337 -32.02 20.98 29.29
CA GLY A 337 -31.93 19.68 29.95
C GLY A 337 -31.22 18.58 29.12
N ASN A 338 -30.62 18.93 27.99
CA ASN A 338 -29.83 18.00 27.19
C ASN A 338 -28.58 17.48 27.93
N LYS A 339 -28.13 16.28 27.55
CA LYS A 339 -27.04 15.53 28.17
C LYS A 339 -25.74 15.59 27.37
N LEU A 340 -25.63 16.51 26.41
CA LEU A 340 -24.43 16.69 25.61
C LEU A 340 -23.24 17.13 26.51
N PRO A 341 -22.04 16.54 26.36
CA PRO A 341 -20.86 16.98 27.10
C PRO A 341 -20.48 18.42 26.77
N GLU A 342 -19.95 19.17 27.75
CA GLU A 342 -19.54 20.57 27.58
C GLU A 342 -18.05 20.71 27.24
N THR A 343 -17.29 19.65 27.51
CA THR A 343 -15.84 19.65 27.32
C THR A 343 -15.37 18.39 26.60
N THR A 344 -14.25 18.53 25.90
CA THR A 344 -13.54 17.39 25.29
C THR A 344 -13.20 16.30 26.30
N TYR A 345 -12.98 16.66 27.58
CA TYR A 345 -12.68 15.71 28.65
C TYR A 345 -13.92 14.89 29.04
N GLU A 346 -15.06 15.53 29.21
CA GLU A 346 -16.34 14.85 29.50
C GLU A 346 -16.73 13.90 28.37
N ALA A 347 -16.62 14.34 27.12
CA ALA A 347 -16.86 13.49 25.96
C ALA A 347 -15.98 12.23 25.96
N LYS A 348 -14.68 12.38 26.23
CA LYS A 348 -13.74 11.24 26.32
C LYS A 348 -14.02 10.33 27.52
N LYS A 349 -14.54 10.87 28.61
CA LYS A 349 -14.86 10.10 29.81
C LYS A 349 -16.06 9.17 29.58
N ILE A 350 -17.03 9.59 28.76
CA ILE A 350 -18.20 8.79 28.36
C ILE A 350 -17.75 7.53 27.59
N VAL A 351 -16.75 7.66 26.70
CA VAL A 351 -16.26 6.55 25.87
C VAL A 351 -15.07 5.79 26.48
N CYS A 352 -14.56 6.22 27.64
CA CYS A 352 -13.41 5.63 28.33
C CYS A 352 -13.57 4.13 28.66
N PRO A 353 -14.77 3.60 29.00
CA PRO A 353 -14.96 2.16 29.27
C PRO A 353 -14.69 1.25 28.06
N LEU A 354 -14.78 1.76 26.82
CA LEU A 354 -14.44 1.05 25.59
C LEU A 354 -12.95 1.10 25.25
N GLY A 355 -12.19 1.91 25.98
CA GLY A 355 -10.75 2.01 25.77
C GLY A 355 -10.07 0.69 26.06
N LEU A 356 -9.30 0.19 25.09
CA LEU A 356 -8.38 -0.94 25.30
C LEU A 356 -7.50 -0.67 26.53
N GLU A 357 -7.25 -1.71 27.32
CA GLU A 357 -6.37 -1.62 28.47
C GLU A 357 -4.96 -1.27 28.01
N VAL A 358 -4.57 0.00 28.20
CA VAL A 358 -3.22 0.45 27.86
C VAL A 358 -2.28 -0.01 28.96
N HIS A 359 -1.60 -1.14 28.73
CA HIS A 359 -0.41 -1.49 29.49
C HIS A 359 0.65 -0.41 29.25
N LYS A 360 0.80 0.49 30.21
CA LYS A 360 1.89 1.46 30.23
C LYS A 360 3.18 0.71 30.52
N ILE A 361 3.85 0.27 29.47
CA ILE A 361 5.22 -0.17 29.57
C ILE A 361 6.02 1.05 30.02
N HIS A 362 6.75 0.93 31.13
CA HIS A 362 7.64 1.98 31.57
C HIS A 362 8.63 2.29 30.44
N ALA A 363 8.40 3.38 29.72
CA ALA A 363 9.45 3.97 28.93
C ALA A 363 10.56 4.36 29.90
N CYS A 364 11.81 4.18 29.47
CA CYS A 364 12.98 4.64 30.22
C CYS A 364 12.70 6.03 30.83
N PRO A 365 13.22 6.37 32.04
CA PRO A 365 13.12 7.73 32.60
C PRO A 365 13.59 8.82 31.62
N ASN A 366 14.33 8.40 30.59
CA ASN A 366 14.71 9.16 29.43
C ASN A 366 13.86 8.94 28.15
N ASP A 367 12.57 8.64 28.23
CA ASP A 367 11.64 8.39 27.10
C ASP A 367 12.22 7.56 25.94
N CYS A 368 13.02 6.52 26.22
CA CYS A 368 13.77 5.77 25.19
C CYS A 368 12.95 4.76 24.38
N ILE A 369 11.65 4.97 24.16
CA ILE A 369 10.91 4.20 23.15
C ILE A 369 10.90 4.91 21.79
N LEU A 370 11.12 6.23 21.73
CA LEU A 370 11.19 6.99 20.48
C LEU A 370 12.27 8.09 20.56
N TYR A 371 12.92 8.38 19.43
CA TYR A 371 14.23 9.01 19.28
C TYR A 371 14.51 10.23 20.19
N ARG A 372 15.23 10.04 21.30
CA ARG A 372 15.79 11.17 22.04
C ARG A 372 17.04 11.72 21.35
N GLY A 373 16.85 12.71 20.49
CA GLY A 373 17.88 13.67 20.09
C GLY A 373 17.72 14.25 18.68
N PRO A 374 18.38 15.38 18.36
CA PRO A 374 18.32 16.00 17.04
C PRO A 374 19.06 15.22 15.93
N LYS A 375 19.38 13.93 16.14
CA LYS A 375 20.22 13.13 15.25
C LYS A 375 19.62 11.74 15.06
N GLN A 376 19.77 11.21 13.84
CA GLN A 376 19.42 9.83 13.50
C GLN A 376 20.10 8.81 14.45
N PRO A 377 19.44 7.68 14.78
CA PRO A 377 19.96 6.67 15.70
C PRO A 377 21.23 5.97 15.19
N GLY A 378 21.44 5.89 13.86
CA GLY A 378 22.56 5.15 13.29
C GLY A 378 22.53 3.68 13.71
N ASN A 379 23.64 3.16 14.24
CA ASN A 379 23.72 1.78 14.72
C ASN A 379 22.89 1.53 15.99
N ASP A 380 22.54 2.58 16.75
CA ASP A 380 21.72 2.43 17.96
C ASP A 380 20.28 2.00 17.64
N ILE A 381 19.89 1.91 16.36
CA ILE A 381 18.58 1.40 15.92
C ILE A 381 18.27 0.01 16.51
N ASP A 382 19.28 -0.83 16.72
CA ASP A 382 19.12 -2.18 17.29
C ASP A 382 18.65 -2.16 18.75
N VAL A 383 19.00 -1.11 19.50
CA VAL A 383 18.51 -0.94 20.88
C VAL A 383 16.99 -0.77 20.88
N TYR A 384 16.45 -0.06 19.88
CA TYR A 384 15.02 0.18 19.75
C TYR A 384 14.26 -1.02 19.19
N LEU A 385 14.91 -1.85 18.38
CA LEU A 385 14.31 -3.07 17.83
C LEU A 385 14.32 -4.25 18.81
N ARG A 386 14.97 -4.10 19.97
CA ARG A 386 15.08 -5.15 20.99
C ARG A 386 13.72 -5.71 21.43
N PRO A 387 12.70 -4.89 21.80
CA PRO A 387 11.40 -5.43 22.20
C PRO A 387 10.76 -6.25 21.08
N LEU A 388 10.78 -5.73 19.85
CA LEU A 388 10.27 -6.44 18.68
C LEU A 388 10.97 -7.80 18.48
N VAL A 389 12.29 -7.85 18.60
CA VAL A 389 13.04 -9.10 18.44
C VAL A 389 12.71 -10.11 19.55
N GLU A 390 12.49 -9.67 20.78
CA GLU A 390 12.05 -10.55 21.87
C GLU A 390 10.62 -11.08 21.64
N ASP A 391 9.70 -10.23 21.17
CA ASP A 391 8.34 -10.65 20.78
C ASP A 391 8.37 -11.67 19.63
N LEU A 392 9.21 -11.45 18.62
CA LEU A 392 9.41 -12.38 17.50
C LEU A 392 10.01 -13.71 17.95
N LYS A 393 10.96 -13.69 18.88
CA LYS A 393 11.49 -14.93 19.48
C LYS A 393 10.40 -15.68 20.24
N GLN A 394 9.52 -14.97 20.96
CA GLN A 394 8.38 -15.59 21.65
C GLN A 394 7.42 -16.24 20.64
N LEU A 395 6.99 -15.49 19.62
CA LEU A 395 6.08 -15.96 18.59
C LEU A 395 6.66 -17.12 17.76
N TRP A 396 7.98 -17.18 17.57
CA TRP A 396 8.60 -18.24 16.79
C TRP A 396 8.69 -19.59 17.52
N LYS A 397 8.72 -19.58 18.87
CA LYS A 397 8.81 -20.81 19.69
C LYS A 397 7.71 -21.80 19.31
N LYS A 398 7.98 -23.09 19.56
CA LYS A 398 7.03 -24.18 19.31
C LYS A 398 5.67 -23.93 20.00
N GLU A 399 5.71 -23.36 21.19
CA GLU A 399 4.52 -23.03 21.99
C GLU A 399 3.71 -21.86 21.42
N GLY A 400 4.32 -20.96 20.63
CA GLY A 400 3.66 -19.75 20.12
C GLY A 400 3.08 -18.86 21.23
N VAL A 401 2.00 -18.15 20.89
CA VAL A 401 1.17 -17.40 21.85
C VAL A 401 -0.28 -17.84 21.65
N PRO A 402 -1.01 -18.28 22.69
CA PRO A 402 -2.41 -18.68 22.55
C PRO A 402 -3.27 -17.47 22.17
N VAL A 403 -4.03 -17.60 21.08
CA VAL A 403 -4.93 -16.58 20.54
C VAL A 403 -6.26 -17.26 20.17
N TRP A 404 -7.36 -16.51 20.28
CA TRP A 404 -8.69 -16.96 19.89
C TRP A 404 -8.93 -16.70 18.40
N ASP A 405 -9.28 -17.74 17.65
CA ASP A 405 -9.79 -17.66 16.28
C ASP A 405 -11.31 -17.40 16.34
N GLU A 406 -11.74 -16.26 15.80
CA GLU A 406 -13.15 -15.87 15.80
C GLU A 406 -13.98 -16.60 14.73
N ASP A 407 -13.36 -17.03 13.63
CA ASP A 407 -14.08 -17.76 12.58
C ASP A 407 -14.33 -19.21 13.01
N LYS A 408 -13.27 -19.86 13.51
CA LYS A 408 -13.32 -21.25 13.98
C LYS A 408 -13.88 -21.39 15.40
N GLN A 409 -13.98 -20.30 16.16
CA GLN A 409 -14.39 -20.28 17.56
C GLN A 409 -13.53 -21.23 18.44
N GLU A 410 -12.22 -21.23 18.23
CA GLU A 410 -11.26 -22.07 18.98
C GLU A 410 -9.96 -21.33 19.33
N GLU A 411 -9.22 -21.86 20.32
CA GLU A 411 -7.89 -21.34 20.65
C GLU A 411 -6.83 -22.00 19.77
N PHE A 412 -5.97 -21.20 19.14
CA PHE A 412 -4.81 -21.67 18.39
C PHE A 412 -3.53 -21.00 18.90
N ASN A 413 -2.38 -21.64 18.68
CA ASN A 413 -1.09 -21.06 19.05
C ASN A 413 -0.54 -20.23 17.90
N LEU A 414 -0.68 -18.91 18.00
CA LEU A 414 -0.17 -17.97 17.02
C LEU A 414 1.36 -18.02 16.96
N ARG A 415 1.88 -18.21 15.75
CA ARG A 415 3.30 -18.13 15.44
C ARG A 415 3.56 -17.08 14.37
N ALA A 416 4.71 -16.41 14.49
CA ALA A 416 5.11 -15.35 13.59
C ALA A 416 6.60 -15.40 13.28
N LEU A 417 6.95 -14.94 12.08
CA LEU A 417 8.33 -14.73 11.67
C LEU A 417 8.48 -13.41 10.92
N LEU A 418 9.58 -12.71 11.17
CA LEU A 418 10.02 -11.59 10.34
C LEU A 418 10.50 -12.14 9.00
N PHE A 419 9.69 -11.97 7.96
CA PHE A 419 9.95 -12.58 6.65
C PHE A 419 10.95 -11.77 5.84
N VAL A 420 10.76 -10.44 5.80
CA VAL A 420 11.66 -9.54 5.07
C VAL A 420 11.55 -8.12 5.61
N THR A 421 12.58 -7.32 5.36
CA THR A 421 12.55 -5.87 5.61
C THR A 421 12.69 -5.10 4.31
N ILE A 422 11.95 -4.00 4.16
CA ILE A 422 12.00 -3.12 3.00
C ILE A 422 12.44 -1.75 3.49
N ASN A 423 13.53 -1.25 2.92
CA ASN A 423 14.19 -0.06 3.45
C ASN A 423 14.58 0.85 2.30
N ASP A 424 14.48 2.16 2.54
CA ASP A 424 15.16 3.10 1.69
C ASP A 424 16.69 2.82 1.72
N TRP A 425 17.37 3.16 0.61
CA TRP A 425 18.78 2.83 0.46
C TRP A 425 19.67 3.38 1.60
N PRO A 426 19.43 4.62 2.10
CA PRO A 426 20.05 5.13 3.33
C PRO A 426 19.85 4.28 4.60
N ALA A 427 18.61 3.89 4.92
CA ALA A 427 18.28 3.16 6.15
C ALA A 427 18.82 1.73 6.14
N LEU A 428 18.94 1.11 4.96
CA LEU A 428 19.52 -0.23 4.80
C LEU A 428 20.87 -0.36 5.53
N ASN A 429 21.75 0.64 5.44
CA ASN A 429 23.05 0.60 6.11
C ASN A 429 22.94 0.62 7.63
N ASN A 430 21.96 1.35 8.18
CA ASN A 430 21.76 1.39 9.63
C ASN A 430 21.12 0.09 10.13
N LEU A 431 20.26 -0.55 9.34
CA LEU A 431 19.53 -1.75 9.74
C LEU A 431 20.36 -3.03 9.56
N SER A 432 20.87 -3.25 8.34
CA SER A 432 21.66 -4.44 7.97
C SER A 432 23.11 -4.38 8.49
N GLY A 433 23.64 -3.17 8.70
CA GLY A 433 25.07 -2.95 8.93
C GLY A 433 25.93 -2.98 7.66
N GLN A 434 25.36 -3.27 6.47
CA GLN A 434 26.11 -3.23 5.22
C GLN A 434 26.35 -1.79 4.75
N SER A 435 27.57 -1.50 4.32
CA SER A 435 27.89 -0.21 3.69
C SER A 435 27.13 -0.05 2.37
N ASN A 436 26.20 0.89 2.34
CA ASN A 436 25.41 1.25 1.16
C ASN A 436 26.13 2.24 0.21
N LYS A 437 27.43 2.50 0.46
CA LYS A 437 28.28 3.43 -0.29
C LYS A 437 29.64 2.79 -0.56
N GLY A 438 30.27 3.25 -1.63
CA GLY A 438 31.62 2.84 -2.04
C GLY A 438 31.57 1.68 -3.04
N TYR A 439 32.69 0.96 -3.16
CA TYR A 439 32.89 -0.01 -4.23
C TYR A 439 32.06 -1.30 -4.09
N LYS A 440 31.67 -1.66 -2.85
CA LYS A 440 30.98 -2.92 -2.51
C LYS A 440 29.54 -2.69 -2.03
N ALA A 441 28.84 -1.72 -2.62
CA ALA A 441 27.53 -1.28 -2.11
C ALA A 441 26.36 -2.22 -2.42
N CYS A 442 26.47 -3.12 -3.40
CA CYS A 442 25.37 -4.00 -3.76
C CYS A 442 25.20 -5.13 -2.72
N THR A 443 23.99 -5.30 -2.21
CA THR A 443 23.61 -6.37 -1.28
C THR A 443 23.69 -7.77 -1.91
N HIS A 444 23.54 -7.87 -3.22
CA HIS A 444 23.56 -9.14 -3.95
C HIS A 444 24.96 -9.50 -4.46
N CYS A 445 25.67 -8.54 -5.07
CA CYS A 445 27.01 -8.79 -5.64
C CYS A 445 28.13 -8.72 -4.59
N MET A 446 27.96 -7.92 -3.53
CA MET A 446 28.94 -7.72 -2.46
C MET A 446 30.36 -7.38 -2.97
N ASP A 447 31.36 -8.18 -2.64
CA ASP A 447 32.75 -8.11 -3.09
C ASP A 447 32.92 -8.29 -4.62
N GLU A 448 31.99 -8.97 -5.29
CA GLU A 448 31.96 -9.10 -6.76
C GLU A 448 31.26 -7.91 -7.46
N THR A 449 30.90 -6.85 -6.72
CA THR A 449 30.32 -5.63 -7.28
C THR A 449 31.33 -4.94 -8.20
N GLU A 450 31.03 -4.91 -9.50
CA GLU A 450 31.82 -4.13 -10.47
C GLU A 450 31.52 -2.64 -10.28
N SER A 451 32.54 -1.87 -9.90
CA SER A 451 32.38 -0.45 -9.65
C SER A 451 33.61 0.36 -10.02
N THR A 452 33.40 1.63 -10.36
CA THR A 452 34.47 2.53 -10.79
C THR A 452 34.25 3.92 -10.19
N TYR A 453 35.32 4.56 -9.73
CA TYR A 453 35.25 5.94 -9.26
C TYR A 453 35.49 6.93 -10.40
N LEU A 454 34.51 7.80 -10.64
CA LEU A 454 34.61 8.87 -11.63
C LEU A 454 35.29 10.10 -11.01
N LYS A 455 36.42 10.51 -11.57
CA LYS A 455 37.30 11.57 -11.04
C LYS A 455 36.64 12.94 -11.05
N HIS A 456 35.98 13.31 -12.15
CA HIS A 456 35.37 14.61 -12.32
C HIS A 456 33.99 14.69 -11.65
N CYS A 457 33.15 13.67 -11.81
CA CYS A 457 31.87 13.56 -11.12
C CYS A 457 32.00 13.30 -9.61
N ARG A 458 33.16 12.81 -9.14
CA ARG A 458 33.47 12.47 -7.73
C ARG A 458 32.48 11.49 -7.11
N LYS A 459 32.20 10.39 -7.83
CA LYS A 459 31.26 9.37 -7.38
C LYS A 459 31.65 7.99 -7.89
N VAL A 460 31.25 6.97 -7.13
CA VAL A 460 31.32 5.56 -7.57
C VAL A 460 30.10 5.25 -8.45
N VAL A 461 30.34 4.54 -9.55
CA VAL A 461 29.32 4.05 -10.49
C VAL A 461 29.45 2.54 -10.65
N TYR A 462 28.37 1.88 -11.08
CA TYR A 462 28.23 0.42 -11.06
C TYR A 462 27.83 -0.08 -12.45
N MET A 463 28.80 -0.57 -13.22
CA MET A 463 28.62 -1.01 -14.61
C MET A 463 28.94 -2.50 -14.74
N GLY A 464 29.25 -2.97 -15.94
CA GLY A 464 29.68 -4.35 -16.18
C GLY A 464 28.51 -5.32 -16.31
N HIS A 465 27.33 -4.82 -16.71
CA HIS A 465 26.12 -5.65 -16.84
C HIS A 465 26.25 -6.74 -17.93
N ARG A 466 27.24 -6.62 -18.84
CA ARG A 466 27.54 -7.66 -19.86
C ARG A 466 27.74 -9.05 -19.27
N ARG A 467 28.35 -9.17 -18.08
CA ARG A 467 28.60 -10.48 -17.44
C ARG A 467 27.32 -11.22 -17.04
N PHE A 468 26.19 -10.52 -16.96
CA PHE A 468 24.88 -11.08 -16.63
C PHE A 468 24.15 -11.64 -17.86
N LEU A 469 24.58 -11.31 -19.08
CA LEU A 469 24.03 -11.91 -20.30
C LEU A 469 24.41 -13.40 -20.41
N ALA A 470 23.61 -14.17 -21.13
CA ALA A 470 23.94 -15.56 -21.48
C ALA A 470 25.32 -15.66 -22.13
N ALA A 471 26.12 -16.67 -21.78
CA ALA A 471 27.52 -16.79 -22.20
C ALA A 471 27.70 -16.81 -23.74
N ASN A 472 26.69 -17.30 -24.48
CA ASN A 472 26.69 -17.34 -25.93
C ASN A 472 26.23 -16.03 -26.60
N HIS A 473 25.77 -15.04 -25.84
CA HIS A 473 25.21 -13.79 -26.35
C HIS A 473 26.23 -13.02 -27.21
N PRO A 474 25.84 -12.47 -28.39
CA PRO A 474 26.78 -11.81 -29.30
C PRO A 474 27.60 -10.70 -28.64
N VAL A 475 26.93 -9.83 -27.87
CA VAL A 475 27.54 -8.70 -27.15
C VAL A 475 28.54 -9.15 -26.07
N ARG A 476 28.51 -10.40 -25.59
CA ARG A 476 29.54 -10.94 -24.70
C ARG A 476 30.79 -11.38 -25.45
N LYS A 477 30.62 -11.97 -26.64
CA LYS A 477 31.73 -12.51 -27.45
C LYS A 477 32.56 -11.41 -28.11
N LYS A 478 31.89 -10.39 -28.66
CA LYS A 478 32.54 -9.29 -29.38
C LYS A 478 31.67 -8.04 -29.31
N GLY A 479 32.27 -6.88 -29.08
CA GLY A 479 31.55 -5.61 -29.10
C GLY A 479 32.47 -4.47 -29.49
N LYS A 480 32.11 -3.73 -30.55
CA LYS A 480 32.86 -2.56 -31.05
C LYS A 480 33.09 -1.53 -29.94
N HIS A 481 32.06 -1.29 -29.15
CA HIS A 481 32.04 -0.29 -28.08
C HIS A 481 32.62 -0.78 -26.75
N PHE A 482 33.06 -2.03 -26.69
CA PHE A 482 33.68 -2.64 -25.51
C PHE A 482 35.12 -3.05 -25.79
N GLU A 483 35.86 -2.21 -26.52
CA GLU A 483 37.28 -2.42 -26.88
C GLU A 483 37.54 -3.77 -27.58
N HIS A 484 36.53 -4.32 -28.25
CA HIS A 484 36.56 -5.67 -28.82
C HIS A 484 36.93 -6.80 -27.83
N LYS A 485 36.82 -6.56 -26.52
CA LYS A 485 37.11 -7.54 -25.47
C LYS A 485 35.89 -8.43 -25.21
N ALA A 486 36.12 -9.74 -25.28
CA ALA A 486 35.15 -10.73 -24.84
C ALA A 486 35.02 -10.69 -23.30
N ASP A 487 33.79 -10.81 -22.79
CA ASP A 487 33.55 -10.92 -21.34
C ASP A 487 33.22 -12.37 -20.98
N HIS A 488 34.22 -13.09 -20.48
CA HIS A 488 34.11 -14.49 -20.06
C HIS A 488 33.72 -14.66 -18.58
N ARG A 489 33.58 -13.56 -17.82
CA ARG A 489 33.29 -13.62 -16.39
C ARG A 489 31.90 -14.22 -16.14
N THR A 490 31.75 -15.04 -15.11
CA THR A 490 30.43 -15.55 -14.71
C THR A 490 29.60 -14.45 -14.06
N LYS A 491 28.28 -14.60 -13.96
CA LYS A 491 27.47 -13.76 -13.06
C LYS A 491 28.00 -13.86 -11.62
N PRO A 492 27.86 -12.80 -10.78
CA PRO A 492 28.22 -12.86 -9.37
C PRO A 492 27.58 -14.05 -8.66
N LYS A 493 28.28 -14.65 -7.69
CA LYS A 493 27.75 -15.76 -6.91
C LYS A 493 26.59 -15.32 -6.03
N HIS A 494 25.56 -16.15 -5.94
CA HIS A 494 24.55 -15.97 -4.92
C HIS A 494 25.16 -16.31 -3.55
N ARG A 495 24.96 -15.40 -2.59
CA ARG A 495 25.28 -15.62 -1.18
C ARG A 495 23.99 -15.87 -0.43
N SER A 496 23.90 -16.99 0.29
CA SER A 496 22.77 -17.33 1.17
C SER A 496 22.87 -16.58 2.50
N GLY A 497 21.78 -16.54 3.27
CA GLY A 497 21.75 -15.96 4.62
C GLY A 497 22.88 -16.50 5.52
N LYS A 498 23.10 -17.82 5.53
CA LYS A 498 24.22 -18.48 6.25
C LYS A 498 25.59 -17.96 5.85
N THR A 499 25.80 -17.72 4.54
CA THR A 499 27.05 -17.18 4.02
C THR A 499 27.27 -15.75 4.51
N VAL A 500 26.20 -14.95 4.55
CA VAL A 500 26.26 -13.57 5.05
C VAL A 500 26.46 -13.54 6.56
N PHE A 501 25.76 -14.39 7.32
CA PHE A 501 25.93 -14.52 8.77
C PHE A 501 27.37 -14.85 9.13
N ALA A 502 27.99 -15.80 8.42
CA ALA A 502 29.39 -16.17 8.63
C ALA A 502 30.36 -14.99 8.44
N MET A 503 30.02 -13.99 7.63
CA MET A 503 30.83 -12.77 7.46
C MET A 503 30.68 -11.77 8.60
N VAL A 504 29.54 -11.77 9.31
CA VAL A 504 29.18 -10.71 10.27
C VAL A 504 29.15 -11.17 11.73
N LYS A 505 29.05 -12.48 11.99
CA LYS A 505 28.86 -13.04 13.34
C LYS A 505 29.93 -12.61 14.36
N ASP A 506 31.16 -12.39 13.89
CA ASP A 506 32.31 -12.06 14.75
C ASP A 506 32.51 -10.53 14.90
N LEU A 507 31.63 -9.71 14.30
CA LEU A 507 31.70 -8.25 14.39
C LEU A 507 31.24 -7.77 15.78
N LYS A 508 32.14 -7.11 16.50
CA LYS A 508 31.83 -6.48 17.79
C LYS A 508 31.08 -5.17 17.58
N VAL A 509 29.84 -5.09 18.07
CA VAL A 509 29.02 -3.88 18.03
C VAL A 509 29.05 -3.20 19.39
N VAL A 510 29.39 -1.91 19.42
CA VAL A 510 29.33 -1.08 20.64
C VAL A 510 28.18 -0.10 20.48
N PHE A 511 27.18 -0.21 21.37
CA PHE A 511 26.00 0.67 21.41
C PHE A 511 26.23 1.88 22.33
N GLY A 512 25.63 3.02 22.01
CA GLY A 512 25.58 4.21 22.87
C GLY A 512 26.54 5.37 22.53
N LYS A 513 26.39 6.50 23.25
CA LYS A 513 27.18 7.74 23.08
C LYS A 513 28.59 7.64 23.71
N GLY A 514 29.40 6.68 23.27
CA GLY A 514 30.83 6.57 23.59
C GLY A 514 31.72 7.25 22.54
N PRO A 515 33.05 7.34 22.75
CA PRO A 515 33.99 7.98 21.83
C PRO A 515 34.16 7.16 20.55
N GLY A 516 33.20 7.26 19.63
CA GLY A 516 33.23 6.69 18.29
C GLY A 516 33.19 5.17 18.25
N SER A 517 32.22 4.59 17.55
CA SER A 517 32.30 3.18 17.12
C SER A 517 33.69 2.93 16.53
N GLN A 518 34.45 1.98 17.08
CA GLN A 518 35.75 1.60 16.51
C GLN A 518 35.54 1.19 15.05
N HIS A 519 36.30 1.82 14.14
CA HIS A 519 36.26 1.46 12.74
C HIS A 519 36.82 0.05 12.58
N ILE A 520 36.08 -0.82 11.89
CA ILE A 520 36.65 -2.09 11.39
C ILE A 520 37.68 -1.69 10.34
N GLU A 521 38.96 -2.00 10.58
CA GLU A 521 40.04 -1.78 9.62
C GLU A 521 39.84 -2.70 8.41
N SER A 522 40.06 -2.17 7.19
CA SER A 522 40.06 -2.99 5.98
C SER A 522 41.49 -3.32 5.59
N GLU A 523 41.76 -4.55 5.17
CA GLU A 523 43.07 -4.94 4.63
C GLU A 523 43.40 -4.27 3.28
N ASP A 524 42.39 -3.78 2.53
CA ASP A 524 42.51 -3.22 1.17
C ASP A 524 42.51 -1.67 1.10
N GLY A 525 42.57 -0.98 2.26
CA GLY A 525 42.52 0.49 2.33
C GLY A 525 41.18 1.13 1.92
N HIS A 526 40.12 0.33 1.79
CA HIS A 526 38.76 0.78 1.50
C HIS A 526 37.89 0.82 2.77
N ALA A 527 36.69 1.41 2.71
CA ALA A 527 35.79 1.33 3.87
C ALA A 527 35.32 -0.14 4.04
N ALA A 528 35.37 -0.68 5.27
CA ALA A 528 34.87 -2.01 5.58
C ALA A 528 33.42 -2.19 5.08
N MET A 529 33.14 -3.35 4.47
CA MET A 529 31.84 -3.68 3.88
C MET A 529 30.73 -3.74 4.94
N TRP A 530 31.07 -4.22 6.14
CA TRP A 530 30.17 -4.33 7.27
C TRP A 530 30.58 -3.39 8.39
N LYS A 531 29.59 -2.78 9.04
CA LYS A 531 29.78 -1.83 10.16
C LYS A 531 29.27 -2.38 11.49
N LYS A 532 28.38 -3.36 11.45
CA LYS A 532 27.81 -4.02 12.62
C LYS A 532 27.23 -5.38 12.25
N ASN A 533 27.06 -6.22 13.25
CA ASN A 533 26.15 -7.35 13.22
C ASN A 533 24.73 -6.85 13.56
N SER A 534 23.76 -7.04 12.68
CA SER A 534 22.37 -6.62 12.91
C SER A 534 21.72 -7.44 14.04
N ILE A 535 20.83 -6.82 14.83
CA ILE A 535 20.07 -7.54 15.87
C ILE A 535 19.21 -8.69 15.32
N PHE A 536 18.78 -8.60 14.05
CA PHE A 536 17.96 -9.65 13.45
C PHE A 536 18.68 -10.99 13.31
N TRP A 537 20.02 -11.02 13.34
CA TRP A 537 20.78 -12.29 13.37
C TRP A 537 20.61 -13.07 14.68
N GLU A 538 19.97 -12.49 15.71
CA GLU A 538 19.55 -13.22 16.90
C GLU A 538 18.26 -14.04 16.69
N LEU A 539 17.53 -13.81 15.59
CA LEU A 539 16.37 -14.61 15.23
C LEU A 539 16.86 -15.92 14.59
N PRO A 540 16.44 -17.09 15.11
CA PRO A 540 17.04 -18.38 14.74
C PRO A 540 16.83 -18.76 13.26
N TYR A 541 15.79 -18.23 12.62
CA TYR A 541 15.48 -18.48 11.21
C TYR A 541 16.11 -17.47 10.25
N TRP A 542 16.67 -16.36 10.73
CA TRP A 542 17.10 -15.25 9.87
C TRP A 542 18.24 -15.64 8.92
N GLU A 543 19.15 -16.52 9.36
CA GLU A 543 20.21 -17.06 8.50
C GLU A 543 19.72 -18.03 7.41
N LEU A 544 18.47 -18.50 7.50
CA LEU A 544 17.86 -19.37 6.51
C LEU A 544 17.26 -18.57 5.34
N LEU A 545 17.06 -17.27 5.50
CA LEU A 545 16.48 -16.41 4.47
C LEU A 545 17.53 -16.04 3.42
N ASP A 546 17.22 -16.28 2.15
CA ASP A 546 18.09 -15.88 1.03
C ASP A 546 18.03 -14.36 0.75
N VAL A 547 16.93 -13.71 1.13
CA VAL A 547 16.74 -12.25 1.01
C VAL A 547 16.19 -11.69 2.33
N CYS A 548 17.09 -11.20 3.18
CA CYS A 548 16.74 -10.56 4.47
C CYS A 548 16.24 -9.11 4.30
N HIS A 549 16.75 -8.42 3.28
CA HIS A 549 16.49 -7.01 3.01
C HIS A 549 16.12 -6.84 1.53
N ALA A 550 14.83 -6.69 1.24
CA ALA A 550 14.32 -6.52 -0.12
C ALA A 550 14.70 -5.16 -0.71
N ILE A 551 14.87 -5.12 -2.03
CA ILE A 551 15.04 -3.87 -2.77
C ILE A 551 13.73 -3.09 -2.72
N ASP A 552 13.77 -1.87 -2.19
CA ASP A 552 12.64 -0.95 -2.27
C ASP A 552 12.39 -0.51 -3.73
N VAL A 553 11.52 -1.26 -4.41
CA VAL A 553 11.26 -1.03 -5.84
C VAL A 553 10.54 0.29 -6.10
N MET A 554 9.76 0.78 -5.14
CA MET A 554 9.09 2.08 -5.26
C MET A 554 10.14 3.21 -5.32
N HIS A 555 11.06 3.23 -4.36
CA HIS A 555 12.15 4.21 -4.36
C HIS A 555 13.14 3.99 -5.50
N LEU A 556 13.42 2.74 -5.89
CA LEU A 556 14.23 2.43 -7.06
C LEU A 556 13.60 3.03 -8.32
N THR A 557 12.30 2.79 -8.56
CA THR A 557 11.56 3.30 -9.72
C THR A 557 11.59 4.82 -9.77
N LYS A 558 11.36 5.48 -8.62
CA LYS A 558 11.46 6.94 -8.51
C LYS A 558 12.85 7.43 -8.89
N ASN A 559 13.90 6.84 -8.32
CA ASN A 559 15.28 7.23 -8.58
C ASN A 559 15.67 7.02 -10.05
N LEU A 560 15.25 5.91 -10.65
CA LEU A 560 15.47 5.59 -12.06
C LEU A 560 14.76 6.58 -12.98
N CYS A 561 13.48 6.85 -12.74
CA CYS A 561 12.67 7.79 -13.52
C CYS A 561 13.28 9.20 -13.52
N VAL A 562 13.56 9.76 -12.33
CA VAL A 562 14.17 11.11 -12.24
C VAL A 562 15.60 11.16 -12.76
N ASN A 563 16.32 10.03 -12.77
CA ASN A 563 17.62 9.93 -13.41
C ASN A 563 17.51 10.01 -14.93
N LEU A 564 16.63 9.20 -15.53
CA LEU A 564 16.36 9.21 -16.96
C LEU A 564 15.87 10.58 -17.44
N LEU A 565 14.84 11.14 -16.79
CA LEU A 565 14.31 12.48 -17.12
C LEU A 565 15.37 13.59 -16.93
N GLY A 566 16.30 13.41 -15.98
CA GLY A 566 17.43 14.31 -15.77
C GLY A 566 18.44 14.30 -16.93
N PHE A 567 18.68 13.14 -17.56
CA PHE A 567 19.51 13.05 -18.76
C PHE A 567 18.80 13.54 -20.02
N LEU A 568 17.49 13.31 -20.14
CA LEU A 568 16.65 13.92 -21.19
C LEU A 568 16.54 15.45 -21.05
N GLY A 569 17.00 16.01 -19.91
CA GLY A 569 17.02 17.45 -19.64
C GLY A 569 15.63 18.03 -19.35
N VAL A 570 14.68 17.20 -18.92
CA VAL A 570 13.29 17.56 -18.63
C VAL A 570 12.94 17.41 -17.13
N TYR A 571 13.91 17.13 -16.27
CA TYR A 571 13.75 17.16 -14.82
C TYR A 571 14.97 17.78 -14.14
N GLY A 572 14.73 18.70 -13.19
CA GLY A 572 15.78 19.36 -12.42
C GLY A 572 16.85 20.04 -13.30
N LYS A 573 18.12 19.93 -12.88
CA LYS A 573 19.27 20.30 -13.72
C LYS A 573 19.66 19.10 -14.57
N SER A 574 20.10 19.35 -15.80
CA SER A 574 20.59 18.29 -16.69
C SER A 574 21.67 17.47 -15.98
N LYS A 575 21.54 16.14 -16.05
CA LYS A 575 22.55 15.20 -15.55
C LYS A 575 23.66 14.93 -16.57
N ASP A 576 23.49 15.39 -17.81
CA ASP A 576 24.56 15.45 -18.80
C ASP A 576 25.41 16.70 -18.57
N THR A 577 26.36 16.60 -17.63
CA THR A 577 27.16 17.73 -17.16
C THR A 577 28.55 17.80 -17.79
N LEU A 578 29.21 18.95 -17.65
CA LEU A 578 30.61 19.12 -18.06
C LEU A 578 31.52 18.11 -17.36
N GLU A 579 31.27 17.77 -16.10
CA GLU A 579 32.01 16.78 -15.34
C GLU A 579 31.83 15.38 -15.93
N ALA A 580 30.60 14.97 -16.26
CA ALA A 580 30.34 13.67 -16.88
C ALA A 580 31.04 13.53 -18.24
N ARG A 581 31.04 14.58 -19.05
CA ARG A 581 31.74 14.61 -20.35
C ARG A 581 33.27 14.65 -20.19
N ASN A 582 33.80 15.26 -19.13
CA ASN A 582 35.23 15.20 -18.83
C ASN A 582 35.66 13.82 -18.31
N ASP A 583 34.82 13.09 -17.58
CA ASP A 583 35.10 11.69 -17.24
C ASP A 583 35.20 10.82 -18.50
N LEU A 584 34.32 10.99 -19.49
CA LEU A 584 34.45 10.31 -20.79
C LEU A 584 35.78 10.63 -21.48
N LYS A 585 36.19 11.90 -21.48
CA LYS A 585 37.49 12.33 -22.00
C LYS A 585 38.66 11.71 -21.25
N HIS A 586 38.58 11.65 -19.92
CA HIS A 586 39.62 11.06 -19.08
C HIS A 586 39.76 9.56 -19.29
N MET A 587 38.65 8.87 -19.58
CA MET A 587 38.61 7.45 -19.92
C MET A 587 38.95 7.17 -21.40
N GLU A 588 39.23 8.20 -22.20
CA GLU A 588 39.51 8.09 -23.64
C GLU A 588 38.38 7.42 -24.44
N GLN A 589 37.13 7.58 -23.98
CA GLN A 589 35.95 6.98 -24.60
C GLN A 589 35.05 8.04 -25.26
N ARG A 590 34.36 7.65 -26.32
CA ARG A 590 33.31 8.45 -27.00
C ARG A 590 33.79 9.86 -27.38
N GLY A 591 34.83 9.93 -28.21
CA GLY A 591 35.48 11.18 -28.65
C GLY A 591 34.51 12.27 -29.12
N ASP A 592 33.45 11.88 -29.84
CA ASP A 592 32.42 12.78 -30.37
C ASP A 592 31.66 13.57 -29.30
N LEU A 593 31.69 13.09 -28.05
CA LEU A 593 31.00 13.68 -26.90
C LEU A 593 31.92 14.51 -26.00
N HIS A 594 33.22 14.60 -26.32
CA HIS A 594 34.18 15.35 -25.50
C HIS A 594 33.85 16.85 -25.47
N PRO A 595 34.02 17.55 -24.34
CA PRO A 595 33.74 18.97 -24.26
C PRO A 595 34.62 19.79 -25.21
N GLU A 596 33.99 20.60 -26.06
CA GLU A 596 34.68 21.53 -26.94
C GLU A 596 34.86 22.88 -26.25
N PRO A 597 36.09 23.37 -26.04
CA PRO A 597 36.30 24.70 -25.48
C PRO A 597 35.78 25.78 -26.44
N LYS A 598 35.12 26.80 -25.87
CA LYS A 598 34.63 28.00 -26.55
C LYS A 598 35.15 29.24 -25.83
N GLU A 599 34.88 30.42 -26.38
CA GLU A 599 35.36 31.69 -25.82
C GLU A 599 34.94 31.88 -24.35
N LYS A 600 35.75 32.66 -23.61
CA LYS A 600 35.49 33.05 -22.20
C LYS A 600 35.34 31.87 -21.23
N GLY A 601 36.07 30.77 -21.46
CA GLY A 601 36.07 29.60 -20.57
C GLY A 601 34.77 28.78 -20.59
N SER A 602 33.90 29.02 -21.57
CA SER A 602 32.73 28.20 -21.83
C SER A 602 33.10 26.94 -22.61
N HIS A 603 32.29 25.90 -22.52
CA HIS A 603 32.46 24.65 -23.25
C HIS A 603 31.14 24.32 -23.95
N TYR A 604 31.22 23.84 -25.18
CA TYR A 604 30.09 23.29 -25.90
C TYR A 604 30.07 21.78 -25.72
N LEU A 605 28.91 21.25 -25.37
CA LEU A 605 28.64 19.83 -25.27
C LEU A 605 27.79 19.43 -26.48
N SER A 606 28.34 18.58 -27.35
CA SER A 606 27.64 18.04 -28.51
C SER A 606 26.41 17.22 -28.07
N PRO A 607 25.33 17.19 -28.88
CA PRO A 607 24.15 16.39 -28.59
C PRO A 607 24.50 14.90 -28.43
N ALA A 608 24.12 14.31 -27.30
CA ALA A 608 24.13 12.86 -27.12
C ALA A 608 22.81 12.26 -27.63
N SER A 609 22.77 10.95 -27.87
CA SER A 609 21.61 10.24 -28.43
C SER A 609 20.32 10.37 -27.59
N TYR A 610 20.44 10.65 -26.29
CA TYR A 610 19.33 10.97 -25.38
C TYR A 610 19.00 12.47 -25.27
N THR A 611 19.71 13.35 -25.96
CA THR A 611 19.45 14.80 -25.94
C THR A 611 18.22 15.09 -26.79
N LEU A 612 17.21 15.71 -26.18
CA LEU A 612 16.02 16.17 -26.92
C LEU A 612 16.28 17.54 -27.56
N SER A 613 16.02 17.65 -28.86
CA SER A 613 15.91 18.93 -29.56
C SER A 613 14.76 19.78 -29.01
N LYS A 614 14.76 21.08 -29.30
CA LYS A 614 13.69 21.99 -28.90
C LYS A 614 12.33 21.53 -29.45
N ALA A 615 12.28 21.07 -30.69
CA ALA A 615 11.05 20.57 -31.31
C ALA A 615 10.54 19.29 -30.63
N GLU A 616 11.43 18.36 -30.28
CA GLU A 616 11.05 17.15 -29.54
C GLU A 616 10.57 17.48 -28.12
N LYS A 617 11.21 18.42 -27.42
CA LYS A 617 10.73 18.90 -26.11
C LYS A 617 9.36 19.57 -26.22
N GLU A 618 9.12 20.37 -27.26
CA GLU A 618 7.80 20.95 -27.50
C GLU A 618 6.74 19.86 -27.71
N SER A 619 7.04 18.87 -28.56
CA SER A 619 6.17 17.72 -28.82
C SER A 619 5.87 16.90 -27.55
N MET A 620 6.91 16.58 -26.77
CA MET A 620 6.79 15.85 -25.50
C MET A 620 5.86 16.56 -24.52
N PHE A 621 6.02 17.87 -24.33
CA PHE A 621 5.20 18.62 -23.38
C PHE A 621 3.80 18.94 -23.91
N GLU A 622 3.61 19.04 -25.22
CA GLU A 622 2.27 19.08 -25.83
C GLU A 622 1.51 17.78 -25.56
N CYS A 623 2.18 16.63 -25.69
CA CYS A 623 1.61 15.33 -25.31
C CYS A 623 1.22 15.34 -23.83
N LEU A 624 2.17 15.62 -22.92
CA LEU A 624 1.97 15.61 -21.46
C LEU A 624 0.83 16.55 -21.02
N GLU A 625 0.74 17.74 -21.62
CA GLU A 625 -0.31 18.71 -21.32
C GLU A 625 -1.69 18.22 -21.79
N SER A 626 -1.75 17.41 -22.85
CA SER A 626 -3.01 16.85 -23.35
C SER A 626 -3.56 15.68 -22.53
N ILE A 627 -2.77 15.09 -21.63
CA ILE A 627 -3.14 13.88 -20.90
C ILE A 627 -4.30 14.17 -19.93
N LYS A 628 -5.41 13.46 -20.14
CA LYS A 628 -6.46 13.23 -19.13
C LYS A 628 -6.54 11.72 -18.87
N VAL A 629 -6.54 11.33 -17.60
CA VAL A 629 -6.64 9.92 -17.18
C VAL A 629 -7.98 9.67 -16.47
N PRO A 630 -8.39 8.40 -16.29
CA PRO A 630 -9.57 8.07 -15.50
C PRO A 630 -9.48 8.52 -14.05
N SER A 631 -10.64 8.61 -13.40
CA SER A 631 -10.75 9.05 -12.01
C SER A 631 -9.93 8.16 -11.07
N GLY A 632 -9.01 8.76 -10.33
CA GLY A 632 -8.15 8.07 -9.38
C GLY A 632 -7.13 7.11 -10.01
N TYR A 633 -6.76 7.35 -11.27
CA TYR A 633 -5.66 6.66 -11.95
C TYR A 633 -4.29 7.26 -11.58
N SER A 634 -4.11 8.58 -11.73
CA SER A 634 -2.88 9.30 -11.35
C SER A 634 -3.17 10.74 -10.93
N THR A 635 -2.15 11.44 -10.44
CA THR A 635 -2.20 12.91 -10.30
C THR A 635 -2.45 13.55 -11.66
N ASN A 636 -3.11 14.71 -11.68
CA ASN A 636 -3.25 15.51 -12.89
C ASN A 636 -1.87 15.92 -13.41
N ILE A 637 -1.48 15.41 -14.59
CA ILE A 637 -0.16 15.62 -15.20
C ILE A 637 0.16 17.11 -15.38
N LYS A 638 -0.85 17.95 -15.65
CA LYS A 638 -0.67 19.41 -15.78
C LYS A 638 -0.12 20.06 -14.51
N ARG A 639 -0.36 19.48 -13.33
CA ARG A 639 0.10 20.01 -12.04
C ARG A 639 1.58 19.69 -11.75
N ILE A 640 2.14 18.70 -12.44
CA ILE A 640 3.52 18.21 -12.22
C ILE A 640 4.46 18.54 -13.39
N ILE A 641 4.03 19.44 -14.29
CA ILE A 641 4.83 19.95 -15.40
C ILE A 641 4.82 21.49 -15.42
N SER A 642 5.92 22.07 -15.86
CA SER A 642 6.05 23.48 -16.22
C SER A 642 6.09 23.61 -17.73
N THR A 643 5.02 24.15 -18.33
CA THR A 643 4.93 24.37 -19.78
C THR A 643 5.91 25.45 -20.25
N LYS A 644 6.24 26.42 -19.39
CA LYS A 644 7.23 27.47 -19.65
C LYS A 644 8.66 26.93 -19.65
N GLU A 645 9.02 26.15 -18.63
CA GLU A 645 10.39 25.63 -18.51
C GLU A 645 10.61 24.33 -19.28
N LYS A 646 9.53 23.69 -19.74
CA LYS A 646 9.52 22.36 -20.34
C LYS A 646 10.23 21.35 -19.44
N LYS A 647 9.80 21.33 -18.17
CA LYS A 647 10.30 20.43 -17.13
C LYS A 647 9.19 19.86 -16.26
N PHE A 648 9.42 18.67 -15.73
CA PHE A 648 8.64 18.14 -14.63
C PHE A 648 8.99 18.84 -13.31
N THR A 649 8.00 18.99 -12.44
CA THR A 649 8.10 19.61 -11.12
C THR A 649 7.50 18.67 -10.07
N ASN A 650 8.17 18.56 -8.91
CA ASN A 650 7.65 17.87 -7.72
C ASN A 650 7.10 16.45 -7.93
N LEU A 651 7.77 15.63 -8.75
CA LEU A 651 7.39 14.23 -8.98
C LEU A 651 7.44 13.39 -7.70
N LYS A 652 6.31 12.78 -7.33
CA LYS A 652 6.23 11.79 -6.24
C LYS A 652 6.52 10.37 -6.75
N SER A 653 6.69 9.43 -5.82
CA SER A 653 6.97 8.02 -6.11
C SER A 653 5.89 7.41 -7.03
N HIS A 654 4.61 7.67 -6.73
CA HIS A 654 3.48 7.22 -7.55
C HIS A 654 3.47 7.85 -8.95
N ASP A 655 3.80 9.13 -9.09
CA ASP A 655 3.86 9.79 -10.41
C ASP A 655 4.96 9.18 -11.27
N CYS A 656 6.14 8.93 -10.69
CA CYS A 656 7.23 8.23 -11.36
C CYS A 656 6.85 6.81 -11.77
N HIS A 657 6.13 6.08 -10.92
CA HIS A 657 5.66 4.74 -11.21
C HIS A 657 4.70 4.72 -12.41
N VAL A 658 3.69 5.60 -12.43
CA VAL A 658 2.76 5.73 -13.57
C VAL A 658 3.48 6.16 -14.85
N LEU A 659 4.45 7.08 -14.75
CA LEU A 659 5.29 7.46 -15.90
C LEU A 659 6.06 6.26 -16.44
N MET A 660 6.76 5.51 -15.59
CA MET A 660 7.62 4.39 -16.03
C MET A 660 6.83 3.17 -16.52
N THR A 661 5.67 2.87 -15.93
CA THR A 661 4.92 1.65 -16.25
C THR A 661 3.89 1.84 -17.37
N GLN A 662 3.52 3.10 -17.70
CA GLN A 662 2.40 3.39 -18.60
C GLN A 662 2.68 4.54 -19.57
N LEU A 663 2.98 5.74 -19.06
CA LEU A 663 2.89 6.96 -19.88
C LEU A 663 4.16 7.27 -20.69
N LEU A 664 5.35 7.00 -20.14
CA LEU A 664 6.61 7.40 -20.74
C LEU A 664 6.82 6.82 -22.15
N PRO A 665 6.54 5.51 -22.40
CA PRO A 665 6.63 4.94 -23.74
C PRO A 665 5.79 5.66 -24.77
N VAL A 666 4.57 6.11 -24.39
CA VAL A 666 3.68 6.87 -25.27
C VAL A 666 4.19 8.28 -25.48
N VAL A 667 4.65 8.95 -24.43
CA VAL A 667 5.16 10.32 -24.45
C VAL A 667 6.42 10.45 -25.31
N ILE A 668 7.24 9.41 -25.39
CA ILE A 668 8.45 9.41 -26.22
C ILE A 668 8.21 8.90 -27.65
N ARG A 669 6.97 8.61 -28.05
CA ARG A 669 6.66 8.21 -29.43
C ARG A 669 6.94 9.34 -30.41
N GLY A 670 7.68 9.03 -31.47
CA GLY A 670 8.05 10.00 -32.50
C GLY A 670 9.14 11.00 -32.08
N ILE A 671 9.75 10.81 -30.89
CA ILE A 671 10.97 11.51 -30.48
C ILE A 671 12.04 10.47 -30.15
N LEU A 672 13.29 10.93 -29.97
CA LEU A 672 14.49 10.11 -29.78
C LEU A 672 14.81 9.20 -30.99
N PRO A 673 16.08 8.79 -31.16
CA PRO A 673 16.44 7.75 -32.12
C PRO A 673 15.74 6.42 -31.79
N ASP A 674 15.41 5.63 -32.81
CA ASP A 674 14.57 4.43 -32.67
C ASP A 674 15.13 3.42 -31.67
N ASN A 675 16.43 3.12 -31.73
CA ASN A 675 17.05 2.16 -30.81
C ASN A 675 17.17 2.69 -29.37
N VAL A 676 17.32 4.01 -29.19
CA VAL A 676 17.28 4.65 -27.86
C VAL A 676 15.86 4.57 -27.27
N ARG A 677 14.84 4.90 -28.09
CA ARG A 677 13.44 4.81 -27.71
C ARG A 677 13.03 3.38 -27.39
N ALA A 678 13.43 2.40 -28.19
CA ALA A 678 13.20 0.99 -27.95
C ALA A 678 13.80 0.54 -26.61
N THR A 679 15.01 1.00 -26.28
CA THR A 679 15.66 0.66 -25.01
C THR A 679 14.90 1.19 -23.81
N ILE A 680 14.45 2.46 -23.85
CA ILE A 680 13.64 3.06 -22.78
C ILE A 680 12.28 2.35 -22.69
N THR A 681 11.66 2.05 -23.82
CA THR A 681 10.36 1.34 -23.86
C THR A 681 10.49 -0.07 -23.29
N LYS A 682 11.59 -0.77 -23.55
CA LYS A 682 11.87 -2.10 -22.98
C LYS A 682 12.02 -2.05 -21.46
N LEU A 683 12.69 -1.02 -20.93
CA LEU A 683 12.72 -0.79 -19.48
C LEU A 683 11.32 -0.60 -18.91
N CYS A 684 10.51 0.25 -19.55
CA CYS A 684 9.14 0.50 -19.12
C CYS A 684 8.28 -0.76 -19.16
N ALA A 685 8.46 -1.61 -20.18
CA ALA A 685 7.77 -2.90 -20.31
C ALA A 685 8.16 -3.85 -19.18
N PHE A 686 9.46 -3.94 -18.86
CA PHE A 686 9.96 -4.70 -17.71
C PHE A 686 9.36 -4.19 -16.40
N MET A 687 9.40 -2.87 -16.14
CA MET A 687 8.84 -2.28 -14.93
C MET A 687 7.33 -2.51 -14.82
N ASN A 688 6.61 -2.46 -15.95
CA ASN A 688 5.18 -2.78 -16.00
C ASN A 688 4.94 -4.25 -15.63
N ALA A 689 5.66 -5.18 -16.26
CA ALA A 689 5.49 -6.62 -16.07
C ALA A 689 5.72 -7.05 -14.61
N ILE A 690 6.77 -6.54 -13.97
CA ILE A 690 7.06 -6.89 -12.56
C ILE A 690 6.15 -6.19 -11.56
N SER A 691 5.41 -5.16 -11.98
CA SER A 691 4.46 -4.43 -11.13
C SER A 691 3.06 -5.04 -11.14
N GLN A 692 2.84 -6.08 -11.95
CA GLN A 692 1.57 -6.81 -11.97
C GLN A 692 1.40 -7.61 -10.67
N LYS A 693 0.15 -7.79 -10.25
CA LYS A 693 -0.16 -8.60 -9.07
C LYS A 693 0.15 -10.08 -9.31
N VAL A 694 -0.20 -10.57 -10.50
CA VAL A 694 0.05 -11.94 -10.96
C VAL A 694 1.25 -11.94 -11.89
N ILE A 695 2.21 -12.82 -11.61
CA ILE A 695 3.40 -13.00 -12.43
C ILE A 695 3.56 -14.48 -12.74
N ASP A 696 3.58 -14.82 -14.03
CA ASP A 696 3.87 -16.16 -14.52
C ASP A 696 5.34 -16.53 -14.23
N PRO A 697 5.61 -17.57 -13.41
CA PRO A 697 6.96 -18.02 -13.08
C PRO A 697 7.81 -18.37 -14.31
N ASP A 698 7.20 -18.90 -15.38
CA ASP A 698 7.90 -19.32 -16.60
C ASP A 698 8.45 -18.12 -17.38
N ARG A 699 7.83 -16.94 -17.22
CA ARG A 699 8.29 -15.69 -17.84
C ARG A 699 9.44 -15.03 -17.08
N LEU A 700 9.76 -15.44 -15.86
CA LEU A 700 10.81 -14.80 -15.05
C LEU A 700 12.18 -14.88 -15.72
N GLU A 701 12.53 -16.00 -16.36
CA GLU A 701 13.82 -16.09 -17.07
C GLU A 701 13.91 -15.11 -18.25
N ALA A 702 12.82 -14.97 -19.02
CA ALA A 702 12.73 -13.98 -20.09
C ALA A 702 12.88 -12.55 -19.55
N LEU A 703 12.16 -12.20 -18.48
CA LEU A 703 12.25 -10.89 -17.82
C LEU A 703 13.66 -10.58 -17.30
N GLN A 704 14.35 -11.58 -16.73
CA GLN A 704 15.74 -11.43 -16.29
C GLN A 704 16.67 -11.10 -17.47
N ASN A 705 16.47 -11.76 -18.61
CA ASN A 705 17.25 -11.48 -19.82
C ASN A 705 16.93 -10.09 -20.39
N GLU A 706 15.65 -9.70 -20.41
CA GLU A 706 15.20 -8.40 -20.92
C GLU A 706 15.77 -7.22 -20.12
N VAL A 707 15.76 -7.29 -18.79
CA VAL A 707 16.33 -6.22 -17.95
C VAL A 707 17.85 -6.12 -18.12
N VAL A 708 18.55 -7.24 -18.26
CA VAL A 708 20.00 -7.24 -18.49
C VAL A 708 20.33 -6.66 -19.88
N GLN A 709 19.60 -7.05 -20.93
CA GLN A 709 19.72 -6.46 -22.26
C GLN A 709 19.50 -4.94 -22.22
N CYS A 710 18.52 -4.47 -21.44
CA CYS A 710 18.27 -3.05 -21.24
C CYS A 710 19.46 -2.35 -20.58
N LEU A 711 20.01 -2.91 -19.49
CA LEU A 711 21.15 -2.33 -18.78
C LEU A 711 22.41 -2.26 -19.66
N VAL A 712 22.67 -3.30 -20.46
CA VAL A 712 23.77 -3.29 -21.44
C VAL A 712 23.53 -2.29 -22.55
N SER A 713 22.29 -2.13 -23.03
CA SER A 713 21.93 -1.09 -24.01
C SER A 713 22.14 0.32 -23.43
N PHE A 714 21.78 0.53 -22.17
CA PHE A 714 22.07 1.77 -21.48
C PHE A 714 23.57 2.03 -21.38
N GLU A 715 24.42 1.00 -21.19
CA GLU A 715 25.88 1.18 -21.14
C GLU A 715 26.44 1.65 -22.49
N LEU A 716 25.74 1.36 -23.60
CA LEU A 716 26.08 1.86 -24.93
C LEU A 716 25.59 3.30 -25.16
N ILE A 717 24.45 3.68 -24.57
CA ILE A 717 23.78 4.98 -24.77
C ILE A 717 24.30 6.04 -23.79
N PHE A 718 24.18 5.78 -22.49
CA PHE A 718 24.41 6.75 -21.42
C PHE A 718 25.87 6.75 -20.95
N PRO A 719 26.40 7.88 -20.45
CA PRO A 719 27.74 7.91 -19.86
C PRO A 719 27.77 7.11 -18.55
N PRO A 720 28.97 6.71 -18.06
CA PRO A 720 29.14 5.99 -16.80
C PRO A 720 28.44 6.65 -15.60
N SER A 721 28.32 7.97 -15.61
CA SER A 721 27.64 8.74 -14.57
C SER A 721 26.14 8.42 -14.43
N PHE A 722 25.51 7.74 -15.38
CA PHE A 722 24.12 7.27 -15.28
C PHE A 722 23.96 6.12 -14.26
N PHE A 723 24.99 5.28 -14.12
CA PHE A 723 24.93 4.01 -13.41
C PHE A 723 25.20 4.16 -11.91
N ASN A 724 24.25 4.77 -11.20
CA ASN A 724 24.24 4.71 -9.74
C ASN A 724 23.83 3.31 -9.26
N ILE A 725 23.86 3.10 -7.95
CA ILE A 725 23.52 1.80 -7.36
C ILE A 725 22.08 1.38 -7.66
N MET A 726 21.14 2.33 -7.70
CA MET A 726 19.73 2.05 -8.01
C MET A 726 19.54 1.47 -9.41
N THR A 727 20.34 1.93 -10.39
CA THR A 727 20.34 1.35 -11.74
C THR A 727 20.87 -0.08 -11.73
N HIS A 728 21.92 -0.37 -10.94
CA HIS A 728 22.50 -1.71 -10.86
C HIS A 728 21.54 -2.72 -10.22
N LEU A 729 20.79 -2.32 -9.18
CA LEU A 729 19.84 -3.19 -8.49
C LEU A 729 18.73 -3.76 -9.39
N LEU A 730 18.45 -3.13 -10.53
CA LEU A 730 17.50 -3.64 -11.53
C LEU A 730 17.82 -5.08 -11.96
N CYS A 731 19.10 -5.45 -12.06
CA CYS A 731 19.48 -6.81 -12.49
C CYS A 731 19.17 -7.90 -11.45
N HIS A 732 18.82 -7.53 -10.22
CA HIS A 732 18.51 -8.46 -9.12
C HIS A 732 17.01 -8.58 -8.82
N LEU A 733 16.16 -7.70 -9.38
CA LEU A 733 14.73 -7.67 -9.07
C LEU A 733 14.01 -8.98 -9.39
N VAL A 734 14.31 -9.59 -10.54
CA VAL A 734 13.67 -10.86 -10.94
C VAL A 734 14.05 -12.00 -9.99
N LYS A 735 15.30 -11.98 -9.49
CA LYS A 735 15.74 -12.94 -8.49
C LYS A 735 14.99 -12.74 -7.17
N GLU A 736 14.80 -11.51 -6.72
CA GLU A 736 14.00 -11.24 -5.52
C GLU A 736 12.54 -11.65 -5.72
N ILE A 737 11.94 -11.40 -6.89
CA ILE A 737 10.57 -11.84 -7.19
C ILE A 737 10.46 -13.37 -7.14
N ARG A 738 11.48 -14.10 -7.63
CA ARG A 738 11.50 -15.56 -7.56
C ARG A 738 11.55 -16.10 -6.12
N ILE A 739 12.17 -15.36 -5.20
CA ILE A 739 12.35 -15.77 -3.80
C ILE A 739 11.20 -15.29 -2.90
N LEU A 740 10.80 -14.03 -3.06
CA LEU A 740 9.85 -13.33 -2.19
C LEU A 740 8.42 -13.31 -2.74
N GLY A 741 8.21 -13.75 -3.99
CA GLY A 741 6.94 -13.63 -4.69
C GLY A 741 6.75 -12.27 -5.41
N PRO A 742 5.54 -12.01 -5.94
CA PRO A 742 5.24 -10.81 -6.71
C PRO A 742 5.54 -9.51 -5.93
N MET A 743 5.95 -8.46 -6.66
CA MET A 743 6.40 -7.22 -6.03
C MET A 743 5.34 -6.50 -5.19
N TYR A 744 4.05 -6.76 -5.42
CA TYR A 744 3.00 -6.10 -4.64
C TYR A 744 3.04 -6.49 -3.15
N LEU A 745 3.60 -7.67 -2.83
CA LEU A 745 3.76 -8.19 -1.46
C LEU A 745 4.89 -7.48 -0.69
N HIS A 746 5.87 -6.91 -1.40
CA HIS A 746 7.07 -6.33 -0.79
C HIS A 746 7.41 -4.93 -1.32
N ASN A 747 6.38 -4.11 -1.59
CA ASN A 747 6.57 -2.71 -1.95
C ASN A 747 6.17 -1.72 -0.83
N MET A 748 6.69 -0.50 -0.90
CA MET A 748 6.47 0.54 0.11
C MET A 748 5.19 1.38 -0.07
N PHE A 749 4.39 1.16 -1.13
CA PHE A 749 3.25 2.04 -1.44
C PHE A 749 2.14 2.05 -0.37
N PRO A 750 1.66 0.89 0.14
CA PRO A 750 0.69 0.86 1.23
C PRO A 750 1.23 1.53 2.50
N PHE A 751 2.50 1.28 2.81
CA PHE A 751 3.17 1.80 4.00
C PHE A 751 3.32 3.32 3.96
N GLU A 752 3.80 3.90 2.85
CA GLU A 752 3.85 5.36 2.70
C GLU A 752 2.46 6.00 2.80
N ARG A 753 1.42 5.34 2.28
CA ARG A 753 0.04 5.82 2.38
C ARG A 753 -0.43 5.83 3.84
N TYR A 754 -0.17 4.77 4.58
CA TYR A 754 -0.50 4.66 6.00
C TYR A 754 0.31 5.65 6.85
N MET A 755 1.60 5.84 6.56
CA MET A 755 2.42 6.89 7.17
C MET A 755 1.81 8.28 6.93
N GLY A 756 1.17 8.50 5.79
CA GLY A 756 0.38 9.70 5.52
C GLY A 756 -0.82 9.88 6.47
N VAL A 757 -1.44 8.78 6.93
CA VAL A 757 -2.48 8.80 7.98
C VAL A 757 -1.86 9.17 9.32
N LEU A 758 -0.78 8.48 9.74
CA LEU A 758 -0.08 8.78 11.00
C LEU A 758 0.41 10.23 11.08
N LYS A 759 0.91 10.79 9.97
CA LYS A 759 1.30 12.20 9.88
C LYS A 759 0.16 13.16 10.21
N LYS A 760 -1.10 12.80 9.92
CA LYS A 760 -2.30 13.60 10.28
C LYS A 760 -2.59 13.58 11.79
N TYR A 761 -2.08 12.60 12.54
CA TYR A 761 -2.22 12.55 14.00
C TYR A 761 -1.23 13.46 14.73
N VAL A 762 -0.15 13.88 14.07
CA VAL A 762 0.86 14.79 14.65
C VAL A 762 0.30 16.21 14.78
N ARG A 763 -0.40 16.47 15.90
CA ARG A 763 -0.94 17.80 16.26
C ARG A 763 0.06 18.65 17.04
N ASN A 764 0.96 18.03 17.79
CA ASN A 764 2.05 18.71 18.47
C ASN A 764 3.40 18.17 17.95
N ARG A 765 4.10 18.97 17.15
CA ARG A 765 5.42 18.62 16.60
C ARG A 765 6.51 18.51 17.66
N ALA A 766 6.32 19.05 18.86
CA ALA A 766 7.24 18.88 19.98
C ALA A 766 7.04 17.54 20.72
N ARG A 767 5.90 16.87 20.50
CA ARG A 767 5.57 15.54 21.04
C ARG A 767 4.81 14.71 19.98
N PRO A 768 5.43 14.42 18.83
CA PRO A 768 4.75 13.74 17.73
C PRO A 768 4.27 12.35 18.13
N GLU A 769 5.00 11.65 18.98
CA GLU A 769 4.72 10.30 19.46
C GLU A 769 3.43 10.24 20.27
N ALA A 770 3.33 11.09 21.28
CA ALA A 770 2.14 11.20 22.11
C ALA A 770 0.93 11.67 21.29
N SER A 771 1.16 12.47 20.24
CA SER A 771 0.11 12.90 19.32
C SER A 771 -0.41 11.73 18.48
N ILE A 772 0.49 10.90 17.94
CA ILE A 772 0.15 9.70 17.17
C ILE A 772 -0.59 8.68 18.05
N ALA A 773 -0.02 8.32 19.20
CA ALA A 773 -0.63 7.34 20.11
C ALA A 773 -2.03 7.78 20.58
N LYS A 774 -2.21 9.08 20.88
CA LYS A 774 -3.53 9.64 21.23
C LYS A 774 -4.52 9.59 20.06
N GLY A 775 -4.05 9.89 18.84
CA GLY A 775 -4.88 9.81 17.63
C GLY A 775 -5.33 8.38 17.35
N TYR A 776 -4.36 7.46 17.33
CA TYR A 776 -4.59 6.03 17.09
C TYR A 776 -5.53 5.42 18.14
N GLY A 777 -5.30 5.67 19.43
CA GLY A 777 -6.21 5.18 20.47
C GLY A 777 -7.63 5.77 20.41
N THR A 778 -7.83 6.90 19.73
CA THR A 778 -9.18 7.43 19.47
C THR A 778 -9.84 6.71 18.30
N GLU A 779 -9.07 6.39 17.26
CA GLU A 779 -9.51 5.64 16.07
C GLU A 779 -9.96 4.22 16.45
N GLU A 780 -9.13 3.47 17.18
CA GLU A 780 -9.42 2.11 17.63
C GLU A 780 -10.72 2.02 18.45
N VAL A 781 -10.94 2.97 19.37
CA VAL A 781 -12.18 3.03 20.16
C VAL A 781 -13.40 3.25 19.28
N ILE A 782 -13.27 4.09 18.25
CA ILE A 782 -14.36 4.39 17.33
C ILE A 782 -14.61 3.18 16.43
N GLU A 783 -13.56 2.55 15.91
CA GLU A 783 -13.64 1.35 15.07
C GLU A 783 -14.35 0.21 15.80
N PHE A 784 -14.01 -0.03 17.07
CA PHE A 784 -14.74 -0.98 17.91
C PHE A 784 -16.24 -0.66 18.04
N CYS A 785 -16.62 0.62 18.05
CA CYS A 785 -18.03 1.03 18.18
C CYS A 785 -18.83 0.95 16.89
N VAL A 786 -18.17 0.97 15.72
CA VAL A 786 -18.85 1.00 14.41
C VAL A 786 -19.72 -0.25 14.20
N GLU A 787 -19.27 -1.41 14.66
CA GLU A 787 -20.01 -2.68 14.49
C GLU A 787 -21.35 -2.70 15.23
N PHE A 788 -21.56 -1.76 16.16
CA PHE A 788 -22.70 -1.77 17.07
C PHE A 788 -23.55 -0.49 16.97
N ILE A 789 -23.11 0.51 16.20
CA ILE A 789 -23.83 1.79 16.01
C ILE A 789 -23.94 2.06 14.51
N GLU A 790 -25.16 1.94 13.97
CA GLU A 790 -25.45 2.02 12.52
C GLU A 790 -24.93 3.32 11.86
N ASP A 791 -24.94 4.44 12.58
CA ASP A 791 -24.53 5.75 12.04
C ASP A 791 -23.02 6.05 12.16
N LEU A 792 -22.27 5.26 12.94
CA LEU A 792 -20.82 5.41 13.04
C LEU A 792 -20.12 4.82 11.82
N ARG A 793 -19.07 5.50 11.37
CA ARG A 793 -18.24 5.02 10.25
C ARG A 793 -16.78 4.86 10.70
N PRO A 794 -16.03 3.88 10.18
CA PRO A 794 -14.62 3.73 10.51
C PRO A 794 -13.84 5.02 10.20
N ILE A 795 -12.94 5.39 11.12
CA ILE A 795 -11.93 6.41 10.85
C ILE A 795 -10.74 5.67 10.27
N GLY A 796 -10.14 6.18 9.19
CA GLY A 796 -8.95 5.57 8.61
C GLY A 796 -8.90 5.69 7.09
N VAL A 797 -8.44 4.62 6.44
CA VAL A 797 -8.49 4.52 4.97
C VAL A 797 -9.96 4.50 4.57
N PRO A 798 -10.45 5.47 3.77
CA PRO A 798 -11.86 5.49 3.37
C PRO A 798 -12.22 4.20 2.65
N GLU A 799 -13.39 3.63 2.97
CA GLU A 799 -14.01 2.57 2.17
C GLU A 799 -13.93 2.94 0.70
N SER A 800 -13.55 1.96 -0.12
CA SER A 800 -13.45 2.21 -1.53
C SER A 800 -14.86 2.54 -2.03
N ARG A 801 -15.00 3.61 -2.81
CA ARG A 801 -16.28 3.91 -3.48
C ARG A 801 -16.77 2.77 -4.39
N HIS A 802 -15.95 1.74 -4.61
CA HIS A 802 -16.23 0.55 -5.40
C HIS A 802 -16.25 -0.76 -4.58
N GLU A 803 -16.09 -0.67 -3.25
CA GLU A 803 -16.12 -1.82 -2.33
C GLU A 803 -17.44 -2.58 -2.42
N GLY A 804 -17.38 -3.89 -2.64
CA GLY A 804 -18.56 -4.73 -2.89
C GLY A 804 -19.38 -4.39 -4.16
N ARG A 805 -18.97 -3.39 -4.97
CA ARG A 805 -19.78 -2.86 -6.08
C ARG A 805 -19.43 -3.47 -7.43
N LEU A 806 -19.98 -4.66 -7.66
CA LEU A 806 -20.13 -5.19 -9.03
C LEU A 806 -21.38 -4.64 -9.74
N ARG A 807 -22.43 -4.30 -8.99
CA ARG A 807 -23.72 -3.84 -9.53
C ARG A 807 -23.67 -2.37 -9.92
N GLY A 808 -24.37 -2.03 -11.01
CA GLY A 808 -24.41 -0.70 -11.58
C GLY A 808 -25.13 0.33 -10.69
N LYS A 809 -24.52 1.50 -10.48
CA LYS A 809 -25.14 2.64 -9.80
C LYS A 809 -24.90 3.93 -10.58
N GLY A 810 -25.97 4.61 -10.95
CA GLY A 810 -25.89 5.96 -11.50
C GLY A 810 -25.46 6.97 -10.45
N THR A 811 -24.51 7.84 -10.77
CA THR A 811 -23.87 8.75 -9.80
C THR A 811 -24.10 10.22 -10.11
N LEU A 812 -24.17 10.61 -11.38
CA LEU A 812 -24.26 12.01 -11.78
C LEU A 812 -25.33 12.22 -12.84
N GLY A 813 -26.01 13.36 -12.77
CA GLY A 813 -26.89 13.86 -13.84
C GLY A 813 -28.11 12.98 -14.12
N ARG A 814 -28.69 12.35 -13.10
CA ARG A 814 -29.89 11.52 -13.21
C ARG A 814 -31.04 12.32 -13.81
N LYS A 815 -31.60 11.84 -14.92
CA LYS A 815 -32.80 12.41 -15.55
C LYS A 815 -33.69 11.30 -16.10
N ALA A 816 -34.99 11.37 -15.84
CA ALA A 816 -35.97 10.54 -16.52
C ALA A 816 -36.39 11.23 -17.83
N ILE A 817 -36.32 10.50 -18.94
CA ILE A 817 -36.85 10.96 -20.23
C ILE A 817 -37.98 10.03 -20.68
N MET A 818 -39.01 10.59 -21.30
CA MET A 818 -40.02 9.81 -22.01
C MET A 818 -39.49 9.51 -23.41
N THR A 819 -39.78 8.32 -23.93
CA THR A 819 -39.24 7.86 -25.23
C THR A 819 -39.69 8.78 -26.37
N VAL A 820 -38.77 9.60 -26.92
CA VAL A 820 -39.03 10.49 -28.08
C VAL A 820 -38.58 9.86 -29.40
N ASP A 821 -37.56 8.97 -29.38
CA ASP A 821 -37.03 8.26 -30.55
C ASP A 821 -37.29 6.75 -30.45
N ASN A 822 -38.36 6.30 -31.12
CA ASN A 822 -38.76 4.89 -31.15
C ASN A 822 -37.72 3.95 -31.78
N ASN A 823 -36.83 4.45 -32.65
CA ASN A 823 -35.84 3.60 -33.31
C ASN A 823 -34.68 3.27 -32.35
N LEU A 824 -34.11 4.28 -31.70
CA LEU A 824 -33.04 4.07 -30.72
C LEU A 824 -33.51 3.21 -29.54
N PHE A 825 -34.73 3.42 -29.05
CA PHE A 825 -35.31 2.60 -27.98
C PHE A 825 -35.43 1.12 -28.37
N ARG A 826 -35.89 0.83 -29.59
CA ARG A 826 -35.96 -0.56 -30.09
C ARG A 826 -34.58 -1.21 -30.17
N LYS A 827 -33.57 -0.48 -30.66
CA LYS A 827 -32.19 -0.97 -30.70
C LYS A 827 -31.63 -1.25 -29.30
N ALA A 828 -31.88 -0.34 -28.35
CA ALA A 828 -31.48 -0.51 -26.96
C ALA A 828 -32.13 -1.76 -26.34
N HIS A 829 -33.44 -1.93 -26.51
CA HIS A 829 -34.15 -3.11 -26.04
C HIS A 829 -33.66 -4.40 -26.71
N PHE A 830 -33.48 -4.40 -28.03
CA PHE A 830 -32.95 -5.55 -28.75
C PHE A 830 -31.54 -5.93 -28.28
N THR A 831 -30.68 -4.95 -27.95
CA THR A 831 -29.34 -5.21 -27.39
C THR A 831 -29.43 -6.01 -26.08
N VAL A 832 -30.37 -5.66 -25.19
CA VAL A 832 -30.61 -6.42 -23.94
C VAL A 832 -31.06 -7.85 -24.24
N LEU A 833 -31.96 -8.02 -25.20
CA LEU A 833 -32.44 -9.34 -25.61
C LEU A 833 -31.31 -10.19 -26.21
N GLN A 834 -30.49 -9.60 -27.07
CA GLN A 834 -29.40 -10.29 -27.76
C GLN A 834 -28.33 -10.85 -26.81
N HIS A 835 -28.05 -10.13 -25.72
CA HIS A 835 -27.05 -10.53 -24.74
C HIS A 835 -27.62 -11.36 -23.58
N SER A 836 -28.89 -11.78 -23.65
CA SER A 836 -29.50 -12.65 -22.64
C SER A 836 -29.38 -14.12 -23.05
N SER A 837 -28.71 -14.93 -22.22
CA SER A 837 -28.63 -16.39 -22.41
C SER A 837 -30.01 -17.06 -22.42
N LEU A 838 -30.98 -16.50 -21.71
CA LEU A 838 -32.37 -16.98 -21.70
C LEU A 838 -33.10 -16.73 -23.03
N VAL A 839 -32.68 -15.72 -23.79
CA VAL A 839 -33.31 -15.31 -25.05
C VAL A 839 -32.60 -15.91 -26.28
N ALA A 840 -31.33 -16.30 -26.15
CA ALA A 840 -30.51 -16.82 -27.23
C ALA A 840 -31.18 -17.95 -28.06
N PRO A 841 -31.84 -18.98 -27.47
CA PRO A 841 -32.50 -20.03 -28.25
C PRO A 841 -33.61 -19.48 -29.17
N TYR A 842 -34.33 -18.46 -28.71
CA TYR A 842 -35.42 -17.83 -29.45
C TYR A 842 -34.90 -16.93 -30.58
N ILE A 843 -33.71 -16.35 -30.42
CA ILE A 843 -33.05 -15.58 -31.48
C ILE A 843 -32.72 -16.50 -32.65
N GLU A 844 -32.14 -17.67 -32.36
CA GLU A 844 -31.83 -18.68 -33.38
C GLU A 844 -33.09 -19.17 -34.10
N GLU A 845 -34.15 -19.48 -33.33
CA GLU A 845 -35.45 -19.88 -33.88
C GLU A 845 -36.02 -18.80 -34.82
N HIS A 846 -36.06 -17.55 -34.36
CA HIS A 846 -36.61 -16.46 -35.16
C HIS A 846 -35.75 -16.17 -36.41
N LEU A 847 -34.43 -16.23 -36.31
CA LEU A 847 -33.54 -16.09 -37.47
C LEU A 847 -33.80 -17.21 -38.50
N ALA A 848 -33.97 -18.46 -38.06
CA ALA A 848 -34.31 -19.57 -38.93
C ALA A 848 -35.66 -19.35 -39.63
N LEU A 849 -36.67 -18.87 -38.90
CA LEU A 849 -37.99 -18.53 -39.45
C LEU A 849 -37.91 -17.39 -40.48
N VAL A 850 -37.16 -16.33 -40.18
CA VAL A 850 -37.00 -15.18 -41.08
C VAL A 850 -36.27 -15.60 -42.36
N ARG A 851 -35.22 -16.42 -42.26
CA ARG A 851 -34.50 -16.97 -43.42
C ARG A 851 -35.39 -17.86 -44.27
N ALA A 852 -36.14 -18.78 -43.65
CA ALA A 852 -37.03 -19.69 -44.36
C ALA A 852 -38.17 -18.96 -45.10
N ARG A 853 -38.69 -17.86 -44.53
CA ARG A 853 -39.78 -17.08 -45.13
C ARG A 853 -39.32 -16.07 -46.19
N ASN A 854 -38.01 -15.77 -46.26
CA ASN A 854 -37.46 -14.72 -47.12
C ASN A 854 -36.29 -15.23 -47.97
N ILE A 855 -36.50 -16.34 -48.67
CA ILE A 855 -35.51 -16.97 -49.56
C ILE A 855 -35.07 -15.97 -50.64
N GLY A 856 -33.76 -15.78 -50.79
CA GLY A 856 -33.16 -14.88 -51.79
C GLY A 856 -32.93 -13.44 -51.32
N LYS A 857 -33.28 -13.09 -50.07
CA LYS A 857 -32.83 -11.82 -49.45
C LYS A 857 -31.38 -11.94 -48.98
N SER A 858 -30.66 -10.82 -48.97
CA SER A 858 -29.30 -10.77 -48.45
C SER A 858 -29.27 -10.91 -46.93
N ASP A 859 -28.18 -11.43 -46.37
CA ASP A 859 -28.00 -11.57 -44.92
C ASP A 859 -28.16 -10.24 -44.18
N ALA A 860 -27.65 -9.13 -44.74
CA ALA A 860 -27.82 -7.80 -44.15
C ALA A 860 -29.30 -7.39 -44.02
N TRP A 861 -30.14 -7.78 -44.99
CA TRP A 861 -31.58 -7.53 -44.91
C TRP A 861 -32.24 -8.44 -43.87
N ILE A 862 -31.86 -9.72 -43.83
CA ILE A 862 -32.35 -10.70 -42.86
C ILE A 862 -32.07 -10.23 -41.43
N THR A 863 -30.83 -9.82 -41.13
CA THR A 863 -30.44 -9.31 -39.81
C THR A 863 -31.25 -8.09 -39.43
N ARG A 864 -31.40 -7.11 -40.33
CA ARG A 864 -32.20 -5.90 -40.06
C ARG A 864 -33.66 -6.23 -39.79
N HIS A 865 -34.26 -7.09 -40.62
CA HIS A 865 -35.65 -7.50 -40.45
C HIS A 865 -35.86 -8.28 -39.15
N HIS A 866 -34.92 -9.14 -38.77
CA HIS A 866 -34.91 -9.84 -37.50
C HIS A 866 -34.89 -8.85 -36.32
N ILE A 867 -33.94 -7.90 -36.29
CA ILE A 867 -33.84 -6.88 -35.23
C ILE A 867 -35.17 -6.11 -35.08
N ASP A 868 -35.78 -5.72 -36.19
CA ASP A 868 -37.00 -4.92 -36.20
C ASP A 868 -38.25 -5.68 -35.72
N THR A 869 -38.31 -7.00 -35.94
CA THR A 869 -39.52 -7.82 -35.70
C THR A 869 -39.41 -8.76 -34.51
N PHE A 870 -38.19 -9.11 -34.08
CA PHE A 870 -37.93 -10.08 -33.02
C PHE A 870 -38.58 -9.72 -31.67
N PRO A 871 -38.49 -8.49 -31.14
CA PRO A 871 -39.09 -8.19 -29.83
C PRO A 871 -40.61 -8.40 -29.80
N ALA A 872 -41.30 -8.02 -30.88
CA ALA A 872 -42.74 -8.21 -31.00
C ALA A 872 -43.10 -9.70 -31.16
N TRP A 873 -42.31 -10.44 -31.96
CA TRP A 873 -42.47 -11.88 -32.14
C TRP A 873 -42.26 -12.63 -30.82
N LEU A 874 -41.18 -12.33 -30.07
CA LEU A 874 -40.86 -12.96 -28.79
C LEU A 874 -41.99 -12.75 -27.78
N ARG A 875 -42.49 -11.52 -27.68
CA ARG A 875 -43.64 -11.19 -26.82
C ARG A 875 -44.88 -12.01 -27.16
N GLN A 876 -45.17 -12.18 -28.44
CA GLN A 876 -46.33 -12.94 -28.92
C GLN A 876 -46.15 -14.44 -28.74
N HIS A 877 -44.95 -14.94 -29.01
CA HIS A 877 -44.60 -16.36 -28.89
C HIS A 877 -44.68 -16.86 -27.44
N LEU A 878 -44.29 -16.02 -26.47
CA LEU A 878 -44.30 -16.35 -25.04
C LEU A 878 -45.60 -15.93 -24.31
N MET A 879 -46.56 -15.34 -25.03
CA MET A 879 -47.79 -14.83 -24.43
C MET A 879 -48.66 -15.96 -23.89
N GLY A 880 -49.01 -15.90 -22.60
CA GLY A 880 -49.87 -16.90 -21.94
C GLY A 880 -49.17 -18.19 -21.50
N ASN A 881 -47.85 -18.29 -21.65
CA ASN A 881 -47.08 -19.41 -21.13
C ASN A 881 -46.64 -19.14 -19.68
N GLU A 882 -47.28 -19.78 -18.71
CA GLU A 882 -46.99 -19.62 -17.27
C GLU A 882 -45.76 -20.41 -16.79
N SER A 883 -45.19 -21.28 -17.64
CA SER A 883 -44.05 -22.15 -17.29
C SER A 883 -42.67 -21.54 -17.58
N ILE A 884 -42.62 -20.32 -18.10
CA ILE A 884 -41.36 -19.67 -18.50
C ILE A 884 -40.67 -18.99 -17.32
N ASN A 885 -39.34 -18.88 -17.41
CA ASN A 885 -38.53 -18.16 -16.43
C ASN A 885 -39.01 -16.71 -16.25
N GLN A 886 -39.08 -16.25 -14.99
CA GLN A 886 -39.62 -14.93 -14.65
C GLN A 886 -38.82 -13.76 -15.28
N GLN A 887 -37.49 -13.86 -15.36
CA GLN A 887 -36.66 -12.87 -16.05
C GLN A 887 -36.93 -12.85 -17.56
N LEU A 888 -37.10 -14.02 -18.18
CA LEU A 888 -37.47 -14.12 -19.59
C LEU A 888 -38.85 -13.48 -19.84
N ALA A 889 -39.80 -13.65 -18.93
CA ALA A 889 -41.10 -13.00 -19.00
C ALA A 889 -41.00 -11.46 -18.93
N PHE A 890 -40.13 -10.91 -18.06
CA PHE A 890 -39.89 -9.46 -18.00
C PHE A 890 -39.27 -8.93 -19.29
N LEU A 891 -38.25 -9.62 -19.80
CA LEU A 891 -37.59 -9.26 -21.06
C LEU A 891 -38.57 -9.29 -22.26
N ALA A 892 -39.41 -10.32 -22.35
CA ALA A 892 -40.40 -10.46 -23.43
C ALA A 892 -41.53 -9.42 -23.38
N ARG A 893 -41.89 -8.92 -22.18
CA ARG A 893 -42.87 -7.82 -22.05
C ARG A 893 -42.35 -6.50 -22.61
N GLY A 894 -41.03 -6.31 -22.58
CA GLY A 894 -40.34 -5.09 -22.97
C GLY A 894 -40.22 -4.09 -21.80
N PRO A 895 -39.33 -3.09 -21.93
CA PRO A 895 -39.09 -2.12 -20.87
C PRO A 895 -40.18 -1.03 -20.84
N SER A 896 -40.26 -0.34 -19.71
CA SER A 896 -41.07 0.87 -19.53
C SER A 896 -40.72 1.92 -20.60
N GLY A 897 -41.74 2.71 -21.00
CA GLY A 897 -41.57 3.81 -21.94
C GLY A 897 -40.83 5.03 -21.36
N SER A 898 -40.43 4.98 -20.09
CA SER A 898 -39.56 5.96 -19.45
C SER A 898 -38.15 5.38 -19.29
N ILE A 899 -37.15 6.14 -19.72
CA ILE A 899 -35.73 5.76 -19.64
C ILE A 899 -35.08 6.65 -18.59
N THR A 900 -34.35 6.05 -17.63
CA THR A 900 -33.49 6.82 -16.74
C THR A 900 -32.13 7.02 -17.41
N THR A 901 -31.63 8.25 -17.42
CA THR A 901 -30.35 8.63 -18.03
C THR A 901 -29.41 9.21 -17.01
N PHE A 902 -28.11 9.03 -17.25
CA PHE A 902 -27.05 9.52 -16.38
C PHE A 902 -25.93 10.18 -17.17
N GLN A 903 -25.19 11.06 -16.50
CA GLN A 903 -23.93 11.62 -16.99
C GLN A 903 -22.70 10.93 -16.39
N GLY A 904 -22.88 10.22 -15.26
CA GLY A 904 -21.87 9.37 -14.65
C GLY A 904 -22.47 8.12 -14.04
N TYR A 905 -21.75 7.01 -14.13
CA TYR A 905 -22.21 5.68 -13.75
C TYR A 905 -21.03 4.85 -13.23
N GLU A 906 -21.24 4.11 -12.15
CA GLU A 906 -20.24 3.21 -11.58
C GLU A 906 -20.70 1.77 -11.76
N ILE A 907 -19.82 0.93 -12.32
CA ILE A 907 -20.10 -0.49 -12.55
C ILE A 907 -18.77 -1.23 -12.75
N ASN A 908 -18.70 -2.50 -12.37
CA ASN A 908 -17.51 -3.34 -12.53
C ASN A 908 -16.21 -2.75 -11.92
N GLY A 909 -16.31 -1.95 -10.87
CA GLY A 909 -15.15 -1.26 -10.28
C GLY A 909 -14.56 -0.14 -11.14
N TYR A 910 -15.29 0.35 -12.15
CA TYR A 910 -14.96 1.52 -12.96
C TYR A 910 -15.91 2.68 -12.69
N THR A 911 -15.43 3.90 -12.99
CA THR A 911 -16.27 5.12 -13.04
C THR A 911 -16.37 5.56 -14.49
N PHE A 912 -17.55 5.50 -15.10
CA PHE A 912 -17.80 5.94 -16.47
C PHE A 912 -18.50 7.29 -16.51
N TYR A 913 -18.14 8.12 -17.49
CA TYR A 913 -18.83 9.38 -17.80
C TYR A 913 -19.29 9.39 -19.25
N THR A 914 -20.33 10.19 -19.52
CA THR A 914 -20.61 10.62 -20.90
C THR A 914 -19.50 11.53 -21.40
N ARG A 915 -19.25 11.55 -22.72
CA ARG A 915 -18.26 12.43 -23.34
C ARG A 915 -18.51 13.91 -23.02
N ALA A 916 -19.79 14.31 -22.96
CA ALA A 916 -20.20 15.65 -22.55
C ALA A 916 -19.75 16.00 -21.12
N GLN A 917 -19.81 15.05 -20.19
CA GLN A 917 -19.34 15.22 -18.82
C GLN A 917 -17.81 15.21 -18.75
N ASP A 918 -17.14 14.35 -19.51
CA ASP A 918 -15.67 14.31 -19.62
C ASP A 918 -15.07 15.64 -20.10
N MET A 919 -15.72 16.33 -21.04
CA MET A 919 -15.29 17.65 -21.50
C MET A 919 -15.26 18.69 -20.38
N LYS A 920 -16.19 18.60 -19.42
CA LYS A 920 -16.27 19.48 -18.25
C LYS A 920 -15.34 19.06 -17.11
N SER A 921 -14.85 17.83 -17.14
CA SER A 921 -14.04 17.24 -16.07
C SER A 921 -12.53 17.33 -16.35
N THR A 922 -11.72 17.18 -15.30
CA THR A 922 -10.25 17.00 -15.43
C THR A 922 -9.84 15.57 -15.79
N ASN A 923 -10.78 14.64 -15.82
CA ASN A 923 -10.58 13.22 -16.04
C ASN A 923 -11.10 12.79 -17.42
N GLN A 924 -10.74 11.58 -17.86
CA GLN A 924 -11.24 10.92 -19.06
C GLN A 924 -11.83 9.57 -18.66
N ASN A 925 -13.14 9.49 -18.54
CA ASN A 925 -13.89 8.32 -18.08
C ASN A 925 -14.90 7.79 -19.13
N SER A 926 -14.99 8.41 -20.30
CA SER A 926 -15.94 8.05 -21.36
C SER A 926 -15.44 7.00 -22.33
N ALA A 927 -14.15 6.70 -22.35
CA ALA A 927 -13.56 5.76 -23.29
C ALA A 927 -13.75 4.30 -22.83
N VAL A 928 -14.19 3.46 -23.75
CA VAL A 928 -14.58 2.06 -23.48
C VAL A 928 -13.95 1.10 -24.48
N ARG A 929 -13.75 -0.14 -24.01
CA ARG A 929 -13.38 -1.32 -24.78
C ARG A 929 -14.42 -2.41 -24.57
N VAL A 930 -14.70 -3.17 -25.62
CA VAL A 930 -15.50 -4.40 -25.59
C VAL A 930 -14.78 -5.46 -26.40
N ASP A 931 -14.68 -6.67 -25.86
CA ASP A 931 -14.18 -7.83 -26.60
C ASP A 931 -15.37 -8.68 -27.05
N ALA A 932 -15.51 -8.90 -28.35
CA ALA A 932 -16.57 -9.73 -28.92
C ALA A 932 -15.97 -10.98 -29.56
N MET A 933 -16.48 -12.15 -29.22
CA MET A 933 -16.06 -13.42 -29.81
C MET A 933 -16.81 -13.65 -31.13
N GLY A 934 -16.07 -13.86 -32.21
CA GLY A 934 -16.59 -14.24 -33.51
C GLY A 934 -17.03 -15.71 -33.54
N HIS A 935 -17.84 -16.06 -34.54
CA HIS A 935 -18.30 -17.44 -34.76
C HIS A 935 -17.17 -18.43 -35.09
N ASP A 936 -15.99 -17.93 -35.47
CA ASP A 936 -14.77 -18.69 -35.73
C ASP A 936 -13.89 -18.86 -34.48
N GLY A 937 -14.36 -18.39 -33.31
CA GLY A 937 -13.61 -18.40 -32.06
C GLY A 937 -12.58 -17.27 -31.94
N THR A 938 -12.49 -16.36 -32.91
CA THR A 938 -11.56 -15.22 -32.84
C THR A 938 -12.18 -14.07 -32.04
N THR A 939 -11.41 -13.48 -31.11
CA THR A 939 -11.89 -12.32 -30.33
C THR A 939 -11.51 -11.02 -31.06
N ALA A 940 -12.52 -10.22 -31.40
CA ALA A 940 -12.34 -8.88 -31.94
C ALA A 940 -12.56 -7.83 -30.84
N THR A 941 -11.61 -6.92 -30.69
CA THR A 941 -11.67 -5.84 -29.68
C THR A 941 -12.13 -4.52 -30.30
N TYR A 942 -13.21 -3.96 -29.77
CA TYR A 942 -13.82 -2.71 -30.18
C TYR A 942 -13.51 -1.60 -29.20
N TYR A 943 -13.30 -0.38 -29.72
CA TYR A 943 -13.01 0.81 -28.93
C TYR A 943 -13.99 1.93 -29.27
N GLY A 944 -14.43 2.67 -28.27
CA GLY A 944 -15.40 3.75 -28.46
C GLY A 944 -15.41 4.76 -27.33
N ALA A 945 -16.30 5.73 -27.44
CA ALA A 945 -16.58 6.72 -26.41
C ALA A 945 -18.08 6.78 -26.11
N ILE A 946 -18.44 6.82 -24.82
CA ILE A 946 -19.82 6.88 -24.35
C ILE A 946 -20.41 8.26 -24.68
N GLU A 947 -21.46 8.29 -25.49
CA GLU A 947 -22.27 9.47 -25.77
C GLU A 947 -23.41 9.63 -24.75
N ASP A 948 -24.13 8.54 -24.45
CA ASP A 948 -25.21 8.52 -23.45
C ASP A 948 -25.17 7.27 -22.56
N ILE A 949 -25.67 7.39 -21.33
CA ILE A 949 -25.85 6.28 -20.39
C ILE A 949 -27.34 6.13 -20.09
N TRP A 950 -27.91 4.98 -20.43
CA TRP A 950 -29.33 4.66 -20.26
C TRP A 950 -29.49 3.52 -19.27
N GLU A 951 -30.58 3.54 -18.50
CA GLU A 951 -31.02 2.44 -17.65
C GLU A 951 -32.46 2.11 -18.04
N LEU A 952 -32.64 0.93 -18.61
CA LEU A 952 -33.95 0.42 -19.03
C LEU A 952 -34.61 -0.31 -17.85
N ASP A 953 -35.87 0.04 -17.60
CA ASP A 953 -36.66 -0.50 -16.50
C ASP A 953 -37.64 -1.57 -17.02
N TYR A 954 -37.44 -2.82 -16.63
CA TYR A 954 -38.34 -3.96 -16.93
C TYR A 954 -39.20 -4.35 -15.71
N GLY A 955 -39.35 -3.45 -14.74
CA GLY A 955 -39.97 -3.70 -13.44
C GLY A 955 -38.92 -4.03 -12.37
N PRO A 956 -38.84 -5.29 -11.89
CA PRO A 956 -37.83 -5.67 -10.90
C PRO A 956 -36.42 -5.78 -11.48
N LEU A 957 -36.27 -5.77 -12.81
CA LEU A 957 -35.00 -5.82 -13.51
C LEU A 957 -34.67 -4.46 -14.12
N LYS A 958 -33.50 -3.92 -13.76
CA LYS A 958 -32.95 -2.70 -14.37
C LYS A 958 -31.66 -3.03 -15.12
N VAL A 959 -31.58 -2.61 -16.38
CA VAL A 959 -30.44 -2.94 -17.25
C VAL A 959 -29.77 -1.66 -17.74
N PRO A 960 -28.53 -1.37 -17.29
CA PRO A 960 -27.75 -0.25 -17.79
C PRO A 960 -27.10 -0.55 -19.15
N LEU A 961 -27.21 0.41 -20.06
CA LEU A 961 -26.67 0.40 -21.41
C LEU A 961 -25.86 1.67 -21.67
N PHE A 962 -24.75 1.53 -22.36
CA PHE A 962 -23.97 2.66 -22.86
C PHE A 962 -24.20 2.81 -24.36
N ARG A 963 -24.62 4.00 -24.79
CA ARG A 963 -24.63 4.38 -26.19
C ARG A 963 -23.26 4.93 -26.54
N CYS A 964 -22.55 4.25 -27.42
CA CYS A 964 -21.16 4.56 -27.76
C CYS A 964 -21.01 4.99 -29.21
N GLN A 965 -20.08 5.93 -29.45
CA GLN A 965 -19.51 6.16 -30.76
C GLN A 965 -18.32 5.21 -30.96
N TRP A 966 -18.49 4.19 -31.79
CA TRP A 966 -17.48 3.17 -32.03
C TRP A 966 -16.49 3.55 -33.13
N VAL A 967 -15.23 3.17 -32.96
CA VAL A 967 -14.19 3.26 -33.99
C VAL A 967 -14.31 2.06 -34.92
N ARG A 968 -14.26 2.30 -36.23
CA ARG A 968 -14.24 1.25 -37.26
C ARG A 968 -12.95 0.44 -37.15
N LEU A 969 -13.04 -0.89 -37.04
CA LEU A 969 -11.85 -1.75 -36.94
C LEU A 969 -11.02 -1.71 -38.24
N THR A 970 -11.69 -1.91 -39.38
CA THR A 970 -11.07 -1.97 -40.71
C THR A 970 -10.66 -0.59 -41.26
N GLY A 971 -9.83 -0.59 -42.32
CA GLY A 971 -9.45 0.64 -43.02
C GLY A 971 -8.52 1.54 -42.22
N GLY A 972 -7.79 0.97 -41.25
CA GLY A 972 -6.85 1.66 -40.39
C GLY A 972 -7.50 2.57 -39.35
N GLY A 973 -8.68 2.20 -38.82
CA GLY A 973 -9.28 2.84 -37.65
C GLY A 973 -8.71 2.32 -36.35
N VAL A 974 -8.40 1.02 -36.25
CA VAL A 974 -7.60 0.42 -35.16
C VAL A 974 -6.34 -0.20 -35.77
N MET A 975 -5.18 -0.03 -35.15
CA MET A 975 -3.93 -0.69 -35.53
C MET A 975 -3.10 -1.03 -34.30
N ILE A 976 -2.34 -2.11 -34.39
CA ILE A 976 -1.29 -2.47 -33.44
C ILE A 976 0.05 -2.24 -34.14
N ASP A 977 1.00 -1.60 -33.46
CA ASP A 977 2.34 -1.39 -34.00
C ASP A 977 3.34 -2.47 -33.54
N ASP A 978 4.58 -2.36 -34.02
CA ASP A 978 5.66 -3.30 -33.72
C ASP A 978 6.04 -3.37 -32.22
N SER A 979 5.59 -2.39 -31.43
CA SER A 979 5.74 -2.38 -29.96
C SER A 979 4.50 -2.91 -29.24
N GLY A 980 3.56 -3.52 -29.96
CA GLY A 980 2.30 -4.02 -29.41
C GLY A 980 1.34 -2.93 -28.93
N MET A 981 1.60 -1.64 -29.22
CA MET A 981 0.71 -0.56 -28.79
C MET A 981 -0.50 -0.48 -29.72
N THR A 982 -1.68 -0.45 -29.12
CA THR A 982 -2.93 -0.22 -29.87
C THR A 982 -3.14 1.27 -30.10
N THR A 983 -3.36 1.66 -31.36
CA THR A 983 -3.66 3.03 -31.77
C THR A 983 -4.99 3.10 -32.51
N VAL A 984 -5.77 4.15 -32.23
CA VAL A 984 -7.08 4.40 -32.81
C VAL A 984 -7.17 5.76 -33.50
N ASP A 985 -7.95 5.84 -34.57
CA ASP A 985 -8.36 7.10 -35.22
C ASP A 985 -9.84 7.35 -34.90
N LEU A 986 -10.10 8.23 -33.93
CA LEU A 986 -11.46 8.53 -33.45
C LEU A 986 -12.35 9.18 -34.53
N ASN A 987 -11.79 9.65 -35.65
CA ASN A 987 -12.58 10.19 -36.75
C ASN A 987 -13.14 9.09 -37.68
N LYS A 988 -12.59 7.88 -37.61
CA LYS A 988 -13.08 6.72 -38.37
C LYS A 988 -14.18 6.01 -37.61
N VAL A 989 -15.35 6.63 -37.58
CA VAL A 989 -16.54 6.09 -36.91
C VAL A 989 -17.08 4.89 -37.68
N GLY A 990 -17.48 3.84 -36.96
CA GLY A 990 -18.10 2.64 -37.48
C GLY A 990 -19.30 2.21 -36.65
N TYR A 991 -19.99 1.17 -37.11
CA TYR A 991 -21.02 0.45 -36.33
C TYR A 991 -22.18 1.34 -35.83
N SER A 992 -22.57 2.37 -36.59
CA SER A 992 -23.68 3.26 -36.23
C SER A 992 -25.04 2.56 -36.11
N ASP A 993 -25.16 1.36 -36.69
CA ASP A 993 -26.37 0.55 -36.61
C ASP A 993 -26.52 -0.19 -35.27
N GLU A 994 -25.41 -0.42 -34.55
CA GLU A 994 -25.34 -1.09 -33.24
C GLU A 994 -24.65 -0.18 -32.21
N PRO A 995 -25.30 0.92 -31.80
CA PRO A 995 -24.66 1.92 -30.95
C PRO A 995 -24.65 1.57 -29.46
N PHE A 996 -25.39 0.56 -29.01
CA PHE A 996 -25.54 0.22 -27.60
C PHE A 996 -24.70 -0.99 -27.21
N VAL A 997 -24.23 -0.99 -25.96
CA VAL A 997 -23.62 -2.14 -25.30
C VAL A 997 -24.09 -2.22 -23.86
N LEU A 998 -24.16 -3.42 -23.29
CA LEU A 998 -24.40 -3.60 -21.85
C LEU A 998 -23.26 -2.97 -21.05
N ALA A 999 -23.60 -2.21 -20.01
CA ALA A 999 -22.59 -1.61 -19.14
C ALA A 999 -21.76 -2.68 -18.38
N ASN A 1000 -22.29 -3.89 -18.23
CA ASN A 1000 -21.58 -5.03 -17.63
C ASN A 1000 -20.46 -5.60 -18.53
N ASP A 1001 -20.54 -5.38 -19.84
CA ASP A 1001 -19.62 -5.99 -20.82
C ASP A 1001 -18.47 -5.04 -21.21
N VAL A 1002 -18.46 -3.81 -20.67
CA VAL A 1002 -17.45 -2.81 -21.00
C VAL A 1002 -16.29 -2.80 -20.01
N THR A 1003 -15.10 -2.59 -20.56
CA THR A 1003 -13.89 -2.25 -19.81
C THR A 1003 -13.53 -0.79 -20.05
N GLN A 1004 -13.11 -0.07 -19.00
CA GLN A 1004 -12.65 1.30 -19.16
C GLN A 1004 -11.27 1.34 -19.82
N VAL A 1005 -11.11 2.22 -20.80
CA VAL A 1005 -9.82 2.60 -21.37
C VAL A 1005 -9.72 4.12 -21.36
N PHE A 1006 -8.58 4.66 -21.76
CA PHE A 1006 -8.44 6.09 -22.05
C PHE A 1006 -7.49 6.30 -23.23
N PHE A 1007 -7.69 7.42 -23.91
CA PHE A 1007 -6.92 7.73 -25.11
C PHE A 1007 -5.87 8.81 -24.85
N MET A 1008 -4.67 8.60 -25.38
CA MET A 1008 -3.57 9.57 -25.35
C MET A 1008 -3.18 9.98 -26.77
N LYS A 1009 -3.00 11.28 -27.03
CA LYS A 1009 -2.56 11.78 -28.34
C LYS A 1009 -1.23 11.15 -28.77
N ASP A 1010 -1.21 10.49 -29.93
CA ASP A 1010 0.02 9.93 -30.51
C ASP A 1010 0.74 11.00 -31.34
N MET A 1011 1.72 11.66 -30.73
CA MET A 1011 2.45 12.75 -31.36
C MET A 1011 3.28 12.31 -32.58
N SER A 1012 3.58 11.01 -32.72
CA SER A 1012 4.25 10.49 -33.93
C SER A 1012 3.38 10.59 -35.18
N SER A 1013 2.05 10.68 -35.01
CA SER A 1013 1.08 10.83 -36.09
C SER A 1013 0.80 12.28 -36.50
N LYS A 1014 1.43 13.25 -35.82
CA LYS A 1014 1.26 14.67 -36.09
C LYS A 1014 2.00 15.06 -37.38
N GLY A 1015 1.34 15.86 -38.24
CA GLY A 1015 1.96 16.38 -39.45
C GLY A 1015 3.14 17.30 -39.12
N LYS A 1016 4.15 17.36 -40.01
CA LYS A 1016 5.22 18.37 -39.86
C LYS A 1016 4.62 19.76 -40.06
N LYS A 1017 5.07 20.77 -39.30
CA LYS A 1017 4.60 22.18 -39.44
C LYS A 1017 4.56 22.59 -40.92
N GLY A 1018 3.38 22.97 -41.41
CA GLY A 1018 3.15 23.39 -42.80
C GLY A 1018 2.92 22.27 -43.83
N ARG A 1019 2.97 20.99 -43.41
CA ARG A 1019 2.62 19.81 -44.22
C ARG A 1019 1.91 18.77 -43.35
N GLY A 1020 0.58 18.87 -43.30
CA GLY A 1020 -0.30 17.93 -42.59
C GLY A 1020 -1.24 18.63 -41.60
N PRO A 1021 -2.11 17.88 -40.90
CA PRO A 1021 -2.97 18.44 -39.86
C PRO A 1021 -2.15 18.87 -38.64
N ASP A 1022 -2.55 19.99 -38.04
CA ASP A 1022 -1.91 20.58 -36.84
C ASP A 1022 -2.15 19.74 -35.57
N GLU A 1023 -3.11 18.81 -35.59
CA GLU A 1023 -3.34 17.85 -34.52
C GLU A 1023 -2.95 16.42 -34.92
N PRO A 1024 -2.48 15.60 -33.96
CA PRO A 1024 -2.22 14.18 -34.21
C PRO A 1024 -3.51 13.46 -34.60
N LYS A 1025 -3.45 12.71 -35.70
CA LYS A 1025 -4.60 11.96 -36.22
C LYS A 1025 -5.00 10.79 -35.33
N ARG A 1026 -4.03 10.23 -34.60
CA ARG A 1026 -4.20 8.98 -33.86
C ARG A 1026 -4.01 9.17 -32.36
N GLN A 1027 -4.59 8.25 -31.61
CA GLN A 1027 -4.47 8.18 -30.18
C GLN A 1027 -4.07 6.76 -29.76
N VAL A 1028 -3.16 6.65 -28.80
CA VAL A 1028 -2.79 5.38 -28.15
C VAL A 1028 -3.86 5.04 -27.12
N VAL A 1029 -4.28 3.78 -27.10
CA VAL A 1029 -5.23 3.25 -26.12
C VAL A 1029 -4.47 2.70 -24.92
N LEU A 1030 -4.85 3.11 -23.72
CA LEU A 1030 -4.33 2.57 -22.47
C LEU A 1030 -5.48 2.05 -21.60
N PRO A 1031 -5.27 0.95 -20.85
CA PRO A 1031 -6.29 0.41 -19.96
C PRO A 1031 -6.58 1.37 -18.80
N GLY A 1032 -7.85 1.50 -18.42
CA GLY A 1032 -8.25 2.15 -17.18
C GLY A 1032 -7.87 1.29 -15.96
N LYS A 1033 -7.94 1.87 -14.76
CA LYS A 1033 -7.64 1.14 -13.52
C LYS A 1033 -8.91 0.65 -12.86
N ARG A 1034 -9.10 -0.66 -12.82
CA ARG A 1034 -10.21 -1.30 -12.11
C ARG A 1034 -9.96 -1.23 -10.60
N LYS A 1035 -10.99 -0.94 -9.82
CA LYS A 1035 -10.91 -0.89 -8.35
C LYS A 1035 -12.01 -1.77 -7.79
N ILE A 1036 -11.67 -3.01 -7.44
CA ILE A 1036 -12.56 -3.94 -6.74
C ILE A 1036 -11.83 -4.39 -5.49
N VAL A 1037 -12.50 -4.30 -4.34
CA VAL A 1037 -12.04 -4.78 -3.03
C VAL A 1037 -13.28 -5.38 -2.35
N GLY A 1038 -13.15 -6.54 -1.70
CA GLY A 1038 -14.18 -7.13 -0.84
C GLY A 1038 -15.45 -7.58 -1.57
N VAL A 1039 -15.37 -8.52 -2.52
CA VAL A 1039 -16.56 -9.16 -3.11
C VAL A 1039 -16.62 -10.61 -2.66
N GLU A 1040 -17.55 -10.92 -1.76
CA GLU A 1040 -17.64 -12.18 -0.98
C GLU A 1040 -17.86 -13.45 -1.84
N ASP A 1041 -18.20 -13.34 -3.14
CA ASP A 1041 -18.55 -14.49 -3.99
C ASP A 1041 -17.65 -14.70 -5.23
N LYS A 1042 -16.55 -13.97 -5.35
CA LYS A 1042 -15.59 -14.15 -6.47
C LYS A 1042 -14.16 -14.05 -5.97
N THR A 1043 -13.35 -15.05 -6.28
CA THR A 1043 -11.92 -15.06 -5.90
C THR A 1043 -11.19 -13.90 -6.60
N ASP A 1044 -10.18 -13.33 -5.94
CA ASP A 1044 -9.30 -12.30 -6.55
C ASP A 1044 -8.68 -12.81 -7.87
N GLU A 1045 -8.53 -14.13 -8.01
CA GLU A 1045 -8.03 -14.85 -9.19
C GLU A 1045 -8.93 -14.70 -10.43
N ASP A 1046 -10.25 -14.61 -10.27
CA ASP A 1046 -11.21 -14.38 -11.38
C ASP A 1046 -11.16 -12.93 -11.92
N TYR A 1047 -10.64 -11.99 -11.12
CA TYR A 1047 -10.55 -10.57 -11.48
C TYR A 1047 -9.20 -10.19 -12.08
N ASP A 1048 -8.12 -10.79 -11.60
CA ASP A 1048 -6.76 -10.49 -12.06
C ASP A 1048 -6.46 -11.09 -13.45
N GLN A 1049 -7.30 -12.01 -13.97
CA GLN A 1049 -7.29 -12.42 -15.39
C GLN A 1049 -7.72 -11.29 -16.35
N LEU A 1050 -8.37 -10.22 -15.86
CA LEU A 1050 -8.92 -9.12 -16.66
C LEU A 1050 -8.06 -7.85 -16.67
N ASP A 1051 -6.99 -7.77 -15.88
CA ASP A 1051 -5.95 -6.75 -16.04
C ASP A 1051 -5.14 -7.10 -17.29
N GLY A 1052 -5.70 -6.69 -18.44
CA GLY A 1052 -5.38 -7.19 -19.77
C GLY A 1052 -3.93 -7.04 -20.22
N GLN A 1053 -3.68 -7.57 -21.43
CA GLN A 1053 -2.41 -7.51 -22.15
C GLN A 1053 -1.60 -6.24 -21.83
N PRO A 1054 -0.28 -6.37 -21.57
CA PRO A 1054 0.56 -5.23 -21.27
C PRO A 1054 0.37 -4.18 -22.37
N PRO A 1055 0.24 -2.88 -22.02
CA PRO A 1055 -0.09 -1.81 -22.97
C PRO A 1055 0.91 -1.68 -24.13
N PHE A 1056 2.09 -2.30 -23.98
CA PHE A 1056 3.15 -2.41 -24.96
C PHE A 1056 4.07 -3.59 -24.60
N THR A 1057 4.77 -4.11 -25.60
CA THR A 1057 5.83 -5.11 -25.49
C THR A 1057 7.02 -4.71 -26.35
N VAL A 1058 8.23 -5.21 -26.03
CA VAL A 1058 9.41 -4.99 -26.86
C VAL A 1058 10.15 -6.31 -27.03
N THR A 1059 9.90 -6.97 -28.16
CA THR A 1059 10.50 -8.27 -28.49
C THR A 1059 11.94 -8.15 -29.01
N ILE A 1060 12.29 -7.01 -29.60
CA ILE A 1060 13.65 -6.77 -30.09
C ILE A 1060 14.66 -6.70 -28.94
N ASP A 1061 15.91 -7.08 -29.21
CA ASP A 1061 17.05 -6.85 -28.33
C ASP A 1061 17.82 -5.60 -28.79
N PRO A 1062 17.62 -4.44 -28.12
CA PRO A 1062 18.27 -3.20 -28.50
C PRO A 1062 19.79 -3.28 -28.34
N SER A 1063 20.32 -4.17 -27.48
CA SER A 1063 21.74 -4.26 -27.20
C SER A 1063 22.51 -4.73 -28.41
N ILE A 1064 21.94 -5.65 -29.20
CA ILE A 1064 22.51 -6.13 -30.46
C ILE A 1064 22.48 -5.00 -31.50
N LEU A 1065 21.33 -4.33 -31.66
CA LEU A 1065 21.17 -3.26 -32.65
C LEU A 1065 22.13 -2.10 -32.39
N LEU A 1066 22.18 -1.61 -31.14
CA LEU A 1066 23.08 -0.53 -30.72
C LEU A 1066 24.55 -0.95 -30.81
N SER A 1067 24.89 -2.22 -30.57
CA SER A 1067 26.28 -2.69 -30.67
C SER A 1067 26.83 -2.64 -32.10
N ASN A 1068 25.94 -2.67 -33.10
CA ASN A 1068 26.26 -2.59 -34.52
C ASN A 1068 26.32 -1.15 -35.04
N GLU A 1069 25.73 -0.18 -34.33
CA GLU A 1069 25.80 1.23 -34.70
C GLU A 1069 27.22 1.79 -34.51
N ASP A 1070 27.59 2.77 -35.33
CA ASP A 1070 28.92 3.36 -35.24
C ASP A 1070 29.11 4.24 -34.02
N THR A 1071 28.08 4.98 -33.63
CA THR A 1071 28.09 5.96 -32.52
C THR A 1071 26.74 6.00 -31.78
N PRO A 1072 26.30 4.90 -31.13
CA PRO A 1072 24.96 4.78 -30.49
C PRO A 1072 24.70 5.80 -29.35
N TYR A 1073 25.76 6.40 -28.83
CA TYR A 1073 25.73 7.44 -27.80
C TYR A 1073 25.64 8.86 -28.36
N SER A 1074 25.88 9.06 -29.65
CA SER A 1074 25.92 10.37 -30.31
C SER A 1074 24.63 10.64 -31.06
N ARG A 1075 24.33 11.92 -31.28
CA ARG A 1075 23.14 12.34 -32.02
C ARG A 1075 23.52 13.15 -33.25
N SER A 1076 22.97 12.76 -34.40
CA SER A 1076 23.34 13.27 -35.72
C SER A 1076 22.21 13.99 -36.47
N ASP A 1077 20.96 13.80 -36.06
CA ASP A 1077 19.77 14.40 -36.69
C ASP A 1077 19.55 15.88 -36.33
N HIS A 1078 20.21 16.41 -35.30
CA HIS A 1078 20.23 17.84 -34.97
C HIS A 1078 21.55 18.27 -34.32
N LYS A 1079 21.84 19.58 -34.31
CA LYS A 1079 23.08 20.19 -33.75
C LYS A 1079 22.85 21.00 -32.47
N GLU A 1080 21.73 20.76 -31.79
CA GLU A 1080 21.30 21.55 -30.62
C GLU A 1080 22.02 21.12 -29.32
N GLY A 1081 23.34 21.34 -29.29
CA GLY A 1081 24.18 21.07 -28.12
C GLY A 1081 24.05 22.14 -27.04
N THR A 1082 24.66 21.90 -25.88
CA THR A 1082 24.55 22.80 -24.72
C THR A 1082 25.85 23.55 -24.46
N ILE A 1083 25.79 24.88 -24.32
CA ILE A 1083 26.94 25.68 -23.86
C ILE A 1083 26.92 25.76 -22.33
N VAL A 1084 27.99 25.31 -21.69
CA VAL A 1084 28.17 25.32 -20.24
C VAL A 1084 29.37 26.17 -19.85
N ARG A 1085 29.24 26.98 -18.79
CA ARG A 1085 30.36 27.73 -18.21
C ARG A 1085 30.79 27.09 -16.91
N ARG A 1086 32.10 26.96 -16.71
CA ARG A 1086 32.66 26.56 -15.42
C ARG A 1086 32.30 27.66 -14.42
N LYS A 1087 31.45 27.37 -13.43
CA LYS A 1087 31.29 28.29 -12.29
C LYS A 1087 32.61 28.25 -11.53
N TYR A 1088 33.46 29.26 -11.72
CA TYR A 1088 34.51 29.56 -10.77
C TYR A 1088 33.80 29.87 -9.45
N VAL A 1089 33.88 28.92 -8.54
CA VAL A 1089 33.51 29.13 -7.16
C VAL A 1089 34.82 29.50 -6.47
N PRO A 1090 34.98 30.74 -5.96
CA PRO A 1090 36.14 31.11 -5.16
C PRO A 1090 36.30 30.17 -3.97
#